data_AF-A0A972S686-F1
#
_entry.id   AF-A0A972S686-F1
#
_cell.length_a   1.000
_cell.length_b   1.000
_cell.length_c   1.000
_cell.angle_alpha   90.00
_cell.angle_beta   90.00
_cell.angle_gamma   90.00
#
_symmetry.space_group_name_H-M   'P 1'
#
loop_
_entity.id
_entity.type
_entity.pdbx_description
1 polymer ?
#
loop_
_entity_poly.entity_id
_entity_poly.type
_entity_poly.pdbx_seq_one_letter_code
_entity_poly.pdbx_strand_id
1 'polypeptide(L)'
;MKVSYVKFNSERNPKFALKTVIFKQNSQQFVAKEALNEDAKEHIKRIQDAEDQLSQQILSQQLTPVNIIEQTDVKVIFPFIEGESFEKKLQQEISQNGDIQGFWQQYTSMIRTAFKTTPFEADTMATPLMKELFGEQDYTVFNGLESFCDVTNLDLIFSNLIESNKNIYIIDYEWTFPVSLPLDFVLYRTKRLYEQTYNIVLGDTIPNAKTFEAMDRHFIDNVVMKDGFYFYKNNYLKVNTPIQEHIKIKEEHIGQLQNHVKALVDESKRIQEHLHGQLREVHDKLHNTGKELIYAQKVVELRDRQIDSLRIKNRLKRFLSKFIPGKQDEIDPLAESIEFDKLFPPKPTTYIYNTPHKTAQIDATMQLWEQKPLCSILMPVYNVDPKWLQKAIESVQNQWYEKWELCIVDDKSTNEATLSYLHSIDDPRIKIKFAEVNKNIAGASNDAASMASGEYILLLDNDDELTPDALYEMVKKINESNADFIYSDEDFMDTEGNCHNPHYKPDFSPDLLLSHNYITHLSCFKRSLFEEVGMFDERFSGSQDYDLFLKMTEKANKVEHIPKVLYHWRMIEGSTSADSKAKPEALQISKQVLEETLKRRGIDGWVENGNIDHYFRVRYVIKNEPLVSIIIPFKDKPELLSMCVHSILEKSTYKNFEIIGVSNNSEEEETFKLMKELEKLDKRVKFYEYNIEFNYAQINNYAVEHYAKGEHVLLLNNDIEVITPEWIEAMLEHSQRKEIGCVGAKLYYPNDTVQHAGIIMGLGGYAGHSHKMSPRESQGYFNRLNTIQNLSAVTAACLMIEKSIYEEVNGMDAENFKVAYNDVDFCLRVMEKGYRNLFTPYAEMYHHESVSRGYETTPEKIARFDKEKEALYKRHKAILENGDPYYNPNLTHSKEDFSICLD
;
A
#
# COMPACT_ATOMS: atom_id res chain seq x y z
N MET A 1 -23.23 -31.66 -18.48
CA MET A 1 -23.16 -30.48 -17.59
C MET A 1 -21.71 -30.03 -17.53
N LYS A 2 -21.40 -28.77 -17.87
CA LYS A 2 -20.05 -28.20 -17.76
C LYS A 2 -20.06 -27.11 -16.70
N VAL A 3 -19.32 -27.30 -15.61
CA VAL A 3 -19.21 -26.29 -14.54
C VAL A 3 -18.23 -25.20 -14.97
N SER A 4 -18.62 -23.94 -14.81
CA SER A 4 -17.80 -22.76 -15.13
C SER A 4 -17.34 -22.01 -13.89
N TYR A 5 -18.03 -22.17 -12.76
CA TYR A 5 -17.69 -21.51 -11.49
C TYR A 5 -18.21 -22.31 -10.30
N VAL A 6 -17.44 -22.33 -9.21
CA VAL A 6 -17.85 -22.88 -7.91
C VAL A 6 -17.34 -21.96 -6.80
N LYS A 7 -18.18 -21.64 -5.83
CA LYS A 7 -17.84 -20.88 -4.61
C LYS A 7 -18.36 -21.62 -3.38
N PHE A 8 -17.55 -21.70 -2.34
CA PHE A 8 -17.89 -22.33 -1.06
C PHE A 8 -17.90 -21.27 0.03
N ASN A 9 -18.99 -21.17 0.80
CA ASN A 9 -19.10 -20.26 1.93
C ASN A 9 -19.03 -21.05 3.25
N SER A 10 -17.98 -21.84 3.44
CA SER A 10 -17.81 -22.74 4.59
C SER A 10 -17.59 -22.03 5.94
N GLU A 11 -17.29 -20.74 5.90
CA GLU A 11 -17.00 -19.92 7.08
C GLU A 11 -18.24 -19.20 7.63
N ARG A 12 -19.37 -19.31 6.93
CA ARG A 12 -20.66 -18.89 7.47
C ARG A 12 -21.04 -19.83 8.63
N ASN A 13 -21.93 -19.33 9.48
CA ASN A 13 -22.69 -20.18 10.39
C ASN A 13 -23.21 -21.42 9.62
N PRO A 14 -23.09 -22.65 10.15
CA PRO A 14 -23.44 -23.87 9.43
C PRO A 14 -24.84 -23.84 8.83
N LYS A 15 -25.80 -23.18 9.50
CA LYS A 15 -27.17 -22.96 9.01
C LYS A 15 -27.26 -22.20 7.68
N PHE A 16 -26.24 -21.43 7.32
CA PHE A 16 -26.18 -20.56 6.13
C PHE A 16 -25.03 -20.90 5.18
N ALA A 17 -24.31 -22.01 5.44
CA ALA A 17 -23.17 -22.43 4.64
C ALA A 17 -23.65 -23.07 3.33
N LEU A 18 -23.43 -22.37 2.21
CA LEU A 18 -23.84 -22.79 0.87
C LEU A 18 -22.65 -22.89 -0.09
N LYS A 19 -22.83 -23.73 -1.12
CA LYS A 19 -21.99 -23.82 -2.31
C LYS A 19 -22.75 -23.25 -3.50
N THR A 20 -22.17 -22.27 -4.18
CA THR A 20 -22.72 -21.73 -5.43
C THR A 20 -22.01 -22.37 -6.62
N VAL A 21 -22.75 -22.82 -7.63
CA VAL A 21 -22.21 -23.43 -8.84
C VAL A 21 -22.84 -22.77 -10.06
N ILE A 22 -22.03 -22.22 -10.97
CA ILE A 22 -22.51 -21.82 -12.31
C ILE A 22 -22.14 -22.94 -13.27
N PHE A 23 -23.12 -23.43 -14.02
CA PHE A 23 -22.93 -24.52 -14.96
C PHE A 23 -23.72 -24.32 -16.25
N LYS A 24 -23.23 -24.95 -17.32
CA LYS A 24 -23.86 -24.95 -18.64
C LYS A 24 -24.49 -26.30 -18.95
N GLN A 25 -25.74 -26.28 -19.39
CA GLN A 25 -26.51 -27.44 -19.85
C GLN A 25 -27.32 -27.04 -21.10
N ASN A 26 -27.23 -27.82 -22.17
CA ASN A 26 -27.94 -27.57 -23.44
C ASN A 26 -27.78 -26.13 -23.98
N SER A 27 -26.56 -25.61 -23.94
CA SER A 27 -26.21 -24.23 -24.34
C SER A 27 -26.74 -23.08 -23.47
N GLN A 28 -27.52 -23.37 -22.42
CA GLN A 28 -27.97 -22.39 -21.42
C GLN A 28 -27.13 -22.48 -20.13
N GLN A 29 -26.96 -21.34 -19.45
CA GLN A 29 -26.27 -21.25 -18.17
C GLN A 29 -27.25 -21.15 -17.00
N PHE A 30 -26.89 -21.80 -15.90
CA PHE A 30 -27.68 -21.89 -14.68
C PHE A 30 -26.80 -21.65 -13.46
N VAL A 31 -27.42 -21.17 -12.39
CA VAL A 31 -26.79 -21.04 -11.07
C VAL A 31 -27.49 -22.01 -10.13
N ALA A 32 -26.72 -22.84 -9.43
CA ALA A 32 -27.20 -23.66 -8.32
C ALA A 32 -26.63 -23.15 -7.00
N LYS A 33 -27.46 -23.09 -5.97
CA LYS A 33 -27.05 -22.93 -4.58
C LYS A 33 -27.33 -24.25 -3.86
N GLU A 34 -26.31 -24.85 -3.28
CA GLU A 34 -26.35 -26.18 -2.65
C GLU A 34 -25.99 -26.06 -1.15
N ALA A 35 -26.72 -26.76 -0.28
CA ALA A 35 -26.41 -26.83 1.15
C ALA A 35 -25.05 -27.53 1.38
N LEU A 36 -24.16 -26.94 2.18
CA LEU A 36 -22.84 -27.54 2.47
C LEU A 36 -22.88 -28.62 3.56
N ASN A 37 -23.91 -28.61 4.40
CA ASN A 37 -24.10 -29.51 5.52
C ASN A 37 -25.60 -29.71 5.77
N GLU A 38 -25.94 -30.59 6.74
CA GLU A 38 -27.34 -30.85 7.11
C GLU A 38 -28.05 -29.60 7.65
N ASP A 39 -27.34 -28.77 8.42
CA ASP A 39 -27.91 -27.56 9.05
C ASP A 39 -28.33 -26.50 8.01
N ALA A 40 -27.66 -26.45 6.85
CA ALA A 40 -27.95 -25.54 5.76
C ALA A 40 -29.15 -25.94 4.89
N LYS A 41 -29.68 -27.16 5.05
CA LYS A 41 -30.81 -27.65 4.22
C LYS A 41 -32.09 -26.87 4.47
N GLU A 42 -32.37 -26.51 5.72
CA GLU A 42 -33.53 -25.70 6.08
C GLU A 42 -33.47 -24.31 5.40
N HIS A 43 -32.25 -23.76 5.30
CA HIS A 43 -32.03 -22.50 4.60
C HIS A 43 -32.21 -22.60 3.08
N ILE A 44 -31.94 -23.75 2.45
CA ILE A 44 -32.30 -23.96 1.03
C ILE A 44 -33.82 -24.10 0.86
N LYS A 45 -34.49 -24.87 1.74
CA LYS A 45 -35.94 -25.17 1.64
C LYS A 45 -36.82 -23.91 1.64
N ARG A 46 -36.41 -22.87 2.35
CA ARG A 46 -37.17 -21.62 2.45
C ARG A 46 -37.02 -20.68 1.25
N ILE A 47 -36.08 -20.93 0.33
CA ILE A 47 -35.73 -19.93 -0.72
C ILE A 47 -36.90 -19.69 -1.67
N GLN A 48 -37.56 -20.74 -2.19
CA GLN A 48 -38.75 -20.59 -3.04
C GLN A 48 -39.86 -19.81 -2.34
N ASP A 49 -40.25 -20.22 -1.13
CA ASP A 49 -41.34 -19.56 -0.39
C ASP A 49 -41.02 -18.09 -0.10
N ALA A 50 -39.75 -17.77 0.17
CA ALA A 50 -39.30 -16.40 0.41
C ALA A 50 -39.28 -15.57 -0.88
N GLU A 51 -38.88 -16.16 -2.02
CA GLU A 51 -38.93 -15.53 -3.33
C GLU A 51 -40.38 -15.24 -3.76
N ASP A 52 -41.28 -16.23 -3.66
CA ASP A 52 -42.70 -16.08 -3.99
C ASP A 52 -43.36 -14.93 -3.20
N GLN A 53 -43.08 -14.84 -1.90
CA GLN A 53 -43.62 -13.80 -1.03
C GLN A 53 -43.00 -12.41 -1.30
N LEU A 54 -41.72 -12.36 -1.66
CA LEU A 54 -41.06 -11.11 -2.07
C LEU A 54 -41.62 -10.63 -3.41
N SER A 55 -41.79 -11.54 -4.37
CA SER A 55 -42.39 -11.29 -5.69
C SER A 55 -43.79 -10.68 -5.58
N GLN A 56 -44.61 -11.13 -4.62
CA GLN A 56 -45.95 -10.56 -4.37
C GLN A 56 -45.92 -9.14 -3.78
N GLN A 57 -44.80 -8.71 -3.19
CA GLN A 57 -44.64 -7.37 -2.60
C GLN A 57 -44.03 -6.36 -3.56
N ILE A 58 -43.47 -6.79 -4.69
CA ILE A 58 -42.88 -5.88 -5.68
C ILE A 58 -44.01 -5.18 -6.46
N LEU A 59 -44.06 -3.85 -6.34
CA LEU A 59 -44.96 -2.98 -7.08
C LEU A 59 -44.35 -2.48 -8.40
N SER A 60 -43.02 -2.50 -8.51
CA SER A 60 -42.30 -2.04 -9.70
C SER A 60 -42.51 -2.98 -10.88
N GLN A 61 -42.73 -2.42 -12.06
CA GLN A 61 -42.76 -3.17 -13.32
C GLN A 61 -41.35 -3.43 -13.89
N GLN A 62 -40.31 -2.82 -13.31
CA GLN A 62 -38.92 -2.93 -13.78
C GLN A 62 -38.09 -3.90 -12.92
N LEU A 63 -38.46 -4.11 -11.65
CA LEU A 63 -37.74 -5.02 -10.75
C LEU A 63 -38.39 -6.40 -10.82
N THR A 64 -37.63 -7.42 -11.17
CA THR A 64 -38.15 -8.77 -11.40
C THR A 64 -37.27 -9.80 -10.71
N PRO A 65 -37.83 -10.63 -9.81
CA PRO A 65 -37.10 -11.74 -9.28
C PRO A 65 -36.72 -12.78 -10.34
N VAL A 66 -35.56 -13.42 -10.18
CA VAL A 66 -35.14 -14.51 -11.06
C VAL A 66 -35.96 -15.75 -10.72
N ASN A 67 -36.63 -16.31 -11.73
CA ASN A 67 -37.49 -17.47 -11.52
C ASN A 67 -36.67 -18.69 -11.12
N ILE A 68 -37.02 -19.31 -10.00
CA ILE A 68 -36.47 -20.60 -9.61
C ILE A 68 -37.03 -21.70 -10.53
N ILE A 69 -36.13 -22.51 -11.07
CA ILE A 69 -36.45 -23.57 -12.04
C ILE A 69 -36.64 -24.91 -11.32
N GLU A 70 -35.82 -25.15 -10.29
CA GLU A 70 -35.82 -26.39 -9.53
C GLU A 70 -35.43 -26.09 -8.08
N GLN A 71 -36.19 -26.61 -7.12
CA GLN A 71 -35.79 -26.64 -5.72
C GLN A 71 -35.96 -28.04 -5.15
N THR A 72 -34.98 -28.47 -4.38
CA THR A 72 -34.96 -29.71 -3.59
C THR A 72 -34.50 -29.39 -2.17
N ASP A 73 -34.51 -30.39 -1.29
CA ASP A 73 -34.04 -30.25 0.10
C ASP A 73 -32.57 -29.80 0.24
N VAL A 74 -31.76 -29.94 -0.81
CA VAL A 74 -30.30 -29.70 -0.75
C VAL A 74 -29.79 -28.70 -1.78
N LYS A 75 -30.61 -28.30 -2.75
CA LYS A 75 -30.22 -27.36 -3.80
C LYS A 75 -31.41 -26.57 -4.35
N VAL A 76 -31.15 -25.35 -4.79
CA VAL A 76 -32.04 -24.52 -5.61
C VAL A 76 -31.31 -24.09 -6.89
N ILE A 77 -32.01 -24.07 -8.03
CA ILE A 77 -31.46 -23.75 -9.34
C ILE A 77 -32.30 -22.66 -10.00
N PHE A 78 -31.63 -21.64 -10.55
CA PHE A 78 -32.24 -20.54 -11.30
C PHE A 78 -31.42 -20.23 -12.56
N PRO A 79 -32.00 -19.57 -13.59
CA PRO A 79 -31.26 -19.23 -14.80
C PRO A 79 -30.16 -18.22 -14.49
N PHE A 80 -29.04 -18.33 -15.20
CA PHE A 80 -28.03 -17.29 -15.18
C PHE A 80 -28.52 -16.10 -16.02
N ILE A 81 -28.54 -14.90 -15.44
CA ILE A 81 -28.94 -13.68 -16.14
C ILE A 81 -27.71 -13.04 -16.79
N GLU A 82 -27.71 -12.99 -18.12
CA GLU A 82 -26.74 -12.20 -18.88
C GLU A 82 -27.18 -10.74 -18.89
N GLY A 83 -26.37 -9.85 -18.33
CA GLY A 83 -26.67 -8.43 -18.24
C GLY A 83 -25.57 -7.67 -17.52
N GLU A 84 -25.85 -6.41 -17.18
CA GLU A 84 -24.91 -5.52 -16.51
C GLU A 84 -25.33 -5.30 -15.06
N SER A 85 -24.43 -5.56 -14.11
CA SER A 85 -24.72 -5.32 -12.69
C SER A 85 -24.80 -3.82 -12.40
N PHE A 86 -25.63 -3.43 -11.44
CA PHE A 86 -25.67 -2.04 -10.96
C PHE A 86 -24.31 -1.60 -10.41
N GLU A 87 -23.49 -2.53 -9.94
CA GLU A 87 -22.12 -2.25 -9.51
C GLU A 87 -21.26 -1.78 -10.68
N LYS A 88 -21.36 -2.48 -11.82
CA LYS A 88 -20.68 -2.07 -13.06
C LYS A 88 -21.24 -0.75 -13.59
N LYS A 89 -22.55 -0.52 -13.47
CA LYS A 89 -23.16 0.77 -13.85
C LYS A 89 -22.72 1.92 -12.94
N LEU A 90 -22.59 1.69 -11.64
CA LEU A 90 -22.04 2.69 -10.71
C LEU A 90 -20.58 2.99 -11.04
N GLN A 91 -19.78 1.96 -11.33
CA GLN A 91 -18.39 2.15 -11.77
C GLN A 91 -18.31 2.94 -13.08
N GLN A 92 -19.20 2.65 -14.03
CA GLN A 92 -19.33 3.43 -15.26
C GLN A 92 -19.73 4.88 -14.99
N GLU A 93 -20.74 5.11 -14.16
CA GLU A 93 -21.19 6.47 -13.81
C GLU A 93 -20.09 7.26 -13.11
N ILE A 94 -19.34 6.62 -12.21
CA ILE A 94 -18.13 7.18 -11.58
C ILE A 94 -17.11 7.56 -12.65
N SER A 95 -16.85 6.68 -13.62
CA SER A 95 -15.83 6.91 -14.65
C SER A 95 -16.23 7.91 -15.74
N GLN A 96 -17.52 7.99 -16.09
CA GLN A 96 -18.02 8.71 -17.27
C GLN A 96 -18.57 10.10 -16.91
N ASN A 97 -19.37 10.18 -15.85
CA ASN A 97 -20.15 11.39 -15.53
C ASN A 97 -19.84 11.97 -14.15
N GLY A 98 -19.23 11.19 -13.24
CA GLY A 98 -18.96 11.60 -11.86
C GLY A 98 -20.22 11.79 -11.00
N ASP A 99 -21.41 11.47 -11.51
CA ASP A 99 -22.70 11.71 -10.83
C ASP A 99 -23.07 10.59 -9.85
N ILE A 100 -22.22 10.40 -8.85
CA ILE A 100 -22.42 9.39 -7.79
C ILE A 100 -23.69 9.70 -6.99
N GLN A 101 -23.97 10.99 -6.75
CA GLN A 101 -25.15 11.41 -6.00
C GLN A 101 -26.44 11.15 -6.79
N GLY A 102 -26.47 11.47 -8.08
CA GLY A 102 -27.59 11.17 -8.95
C GLY A 102 -27.83 9.69 -9.10
N PHE A 103 -26.78 8.86 -9.26
CA PHE A 103 -26.91 7.41 -9.26
C PHE A 103 -27.51 6.88 -7.95
N TRP A 104 -26.99 7.37 -6.82
CA TRP A 104 -27.49 7.01 -5.49
C TRP A 104 -28.94 7.43 -5.30
N GLN A 105 -29.33 8.62 -5.75
CA GLN A 105 -30.71 9.11 -5.71
C GLN A 105 -31.64 8.26 -6.59
N GLN A 106 -31.20 7.88 -7.79
CA GLN A 106 -31.97 7.00 -8.67
C GLN A 106 -32.17 5.62 -8.04
N TYR A 107 -31.11 5.02 -7.51
CA TYR A 107 -31.17 3.73 -6.83
C TYR A 107 -32.06 3.77 -5.59
N THR A 108 -31.88 4.75 -4.70
CA THR A 108 -32.69 4.88 -3.48
C THR A 108 -34.15 5.14 -3.80
N SER A 109 -34.45 5.96 -4.80
CA SER A 109 -35.81 6.19 -5.30
C SER A 109 -36.45 4.91 -5.84
N MET A 110 -35.70 4.14 -6.63
CA MET A 110 -36.13 2.85 -7.16
C MET A 110 -36.47 1.88 -6.02
N ILE A 111 -35.57 1.67 -5.06
CA ILE A 111 -35.80 0.72 -3.95
C ILE A 111 -37.00 1.17 -3.09
N ARG A 112 -37.08 2.46 -2.73
CA ARG A 112 -38.18 2.99 -1.89
C ARG A 112 -39.57 2.89 -2.53
N THR A 113 -39.64 2.84 -3.87
CA THR A 113 -40.90 2.75 -4.61
C THR A 113 -41.17 1.35 -5.16
N ALA A 114 -40.19 0.44 -5.11
CA ALA A 114 -40.30 -0.88 -5.70
C ALA A 114 -41.15 -1.86 -4.90
N PHE A 115 -41.36 -1.62 -3.61
CA PHE A 115 -42.04 -2.57 -2.73
C PHE A 115 -43.28 -1.96 -2.07
N LYS A 116 -44.28 -2.80 -1.80
CA LYS A 116 -45.40 -2.46 -0.95
C LYS A 116 -44.91 -2.30 0.48
N THR A 117 -45.20 -1.17 1.11
CA THR A 117 -44.79 -0.90 2.49
C THR A 117 -45.97 -0.80 3.45
N THR A 118 -45.72 -1.14 4.72
CA THR A 118 -46.66 -0.98 5.83
C THR A 118 -46.02 -0.15 6.96
N PRO A 119 -46.82 0.49 7.83
CA PRO A 119 -46.29 1.13 9.03
C PRO A 119 -45.74 0.11 10.03
N PHE A 120 -44.65 0.46 10.72
CA PHE A 120 -44.08 -0.40 11.75
C PHE A 120 -44.79 -0.28 13.11
N GLU A 121 -45.09 -1.42 13.71
CA GLU A 121 -45.63 -1.53 15.07
C GLU A 121 -44.72 -2.44 15.91
N ALA A 122 -43.94 -1.86 16.83
CA ALA A 122 -42.90 -2.59 17.58
C ALA A 122 -43.42 -3.82 18.35
N ASP A 123 -44.63 -3.73 18.91
CA ASP A 123 -45.22 -4.80 19.73
C ASP A 123 -45.68 -6.01 18.91
N THR A 124 -45.90 -5.86 17.60
CA THR A 124 -46.38 -6.93 16.70
C THR A 124 -45.31 -7.40 15.72
N MET A 125 -44.29 -6.59 15.42
CA MET A 125 -43.29 -6.87 14.36
C MET A 125 -41.92 -7.35 14.85
N ALA A 126 -41.59 -7.27 16.14
CA ALA A 126 -40.34 -7.78 16.71
C ALA A 126 -40.37 -9.31 16.93
N THR A 127 -40.43 -10.08 15.83
CA THR A 127 -40.56 -11.55 15.84
C THR A 127 -39.33 -12.27 16.43
N PRO A 128 -39.45 -13.53 16.88
CA PRO A 128 -38.30 -14.32 17.32
C PRO A 128 -37.20 -14.45 16.24
N LEU A 129 -37.58 -14.57 14.97
CA LEU A 129 -36.63 -14.62 13.85
C LEU A 129 -35.89 -13.29 13.66
N MET A 130 -36.58 -12.16 13.82
CA MET A 130 -35.93 -10.85 13.78
C MET A 130 -34.90 -10.68 14.90
N LYS A 131 -35.22 -11.15 16.10
CA LYS A 131 -34.29 -11.15 17.24
C LYS A 131 -33.12 -12.12 17.05
N GLU A 132 -33.35 -13.29 16.44
CA GLU A 132 -32.28 -14.24 16.07
C GLU A 132 -31.32 -13.61 15.05
N LEU A 133 -31.84 -12.89 14.05
CA LEU A 133 -31.01 -12.30 12.99
C LEU A 133 -30.29 -11.02 13.42
N PHE A 134 -30.93 -10.13 14.20
CA PHE A 134 -30.42 -8.77 14.48
C PHE A 134 -30.23 -8.43 15.96
N GLY A 135 -30.54 -9.38 16.85
CA GLY A 135 -30.34 -9.25 18.30
C GLY A 135 -31.49 -8.56 19.01
N GLU A 136 -31.37 -8.41 20.34
CA GLU A 136 -32.31 -7.61 21.13
C GLU A 136 -31.94 -6.13 21.02
N GLN A 137 -32.57 -5.42 20.09
CA GLN A 137 -32.43 -3.98 19.91
C GLN A 137 -33.67 -3.25 20.45
N ASP A 138 -33.53 -1.94 20.70
CA ASP A 138 -34.69 -1.09 20.93
C ASP A 138 -35.40 -0.81 19.59
N TYR A 139 -36.31 -1.69 19.21
CA TYR A 139 -37.10 -1.57 17.99
C TYR A 139 -38.16 -0.46 18.05
N THR A 140 -38.43 0.13 19.22
CA THR A 140 -39.43 1.20 19.36
C THR A 140 -39.01 2.49 18.65
N VAL A 141 -37.72 2.66 18.37
CA VAL A 141 -37.16 3.77 17.57
C VAL A 141 -37.69 3.79 16.14
N PHE A 142 -38.32 2.71 15.68
CA PHE A 142 -38.93 2.59 14.36
C PHE A 142 -40.43 2.92 14.34
N ASN A 143 -41.06 3.14 15.49
CA ASN A 143 -42.48 3.48 15.56
C ASN A 143 -42.77 4.77 14.78
N GLY A 144 -43.77 4.72 13.89
CA GLY A 144 -44.18 5.85 13.05
C GLY A 144 -43.42 6.00 11.73
N LEU A 145 -42.55 5.04 11.38
CA LEU A 145 -41.98 4.93 10.04
C LEU A 145 -42.92 4.15 9.10
N GLU A 146 -43.06 4.60 7.85
CA GLU A 146 -44.06 4.09 6.88
C GLU A 146 -43.48 3.19 5.76
N SER A 147 -42.20 2.79 5.86
CA SER A 147 -41.43 2.17 4.76
C SER A 147 -40.93 0.73 5.05
N PHE A 148 -41.78 -0.13 5.63
CA PHE A 148 -41.41 -1.51 6.01
C PHE A 148 -41.91 -2.54 5.01
N CYS A 149 -41.07 -3.52 4.68
CA CYS A 149 -41.44 -4.66 3.83
C CYS A 149 -41.59 -5.92 4.67
N ASP A 150 -42.75 -6.58 4.57
CA ASP A 150 -43.10 -7.77 5.37
C ASP A 150 -42.17 -8.96 5.10
N VAL A 151 -41.65 -9.06 3.86
CA VAL A 151 -40.53 -9.95 3.49
C VAL A 151 -39.43 -9.09 2.89
N THR A 152 -38.24 -9.16 3.47
CA THR A 152 -37.12 -8.30 3.08
C THR A 152 -35.95 -9.12 2.55
N ASN A 153 -35.44 -8.75 1.39
CA ASN A 153 -34.13 -9.18 0.92
C ASN A 153 -33.06 -8.20 1.44
N LEU A 154 -32.15 -8.70 2.28
CA LEU A 154 -31.11 -7.89 2.92
C LEU A 154 -29.93 -7.56 2.00
N ASP A 155 -29.87 -8.20 0.84
CA ASP A 155 -28.73 -8.18 -0.07
C ASP A 155 -29.13 -7.67 -1.46
N LEU A 156 -30.02 -6.67 -1.50
CA LEU A 156 -30.34 -5.88 -2.72
C LEU A 156 -29.19 -4.95 -3.14
N ILE A 157 -27.95 -5.35 -2.89
CA ILE A 157 -26.75 -4.57 -3.19
C ILE A 157 -26.50 -4.49 -4.70
N PHE A 158 -25.70 -3.53 -5.16
CA PHE A 158 -25.54 -3.26 -6.60
C PHE A 158 -25.02 -4.46 -7.42
N SER A 159 -24.24 -5.36 -6.82
CA SER A 159 -23.70 -6.56 -7.48
C SER A 159 -24.75 -7.65 -7.69
N ASN A 160 -25.85 -7.63 -6.93
CA ASN A 160 -26.94 -8.60 -6.98
C ASN A 160 -28.15 -8.10 -7.80
N LEU A 161 -28.04 -6.92 -8.41
CA LEU A 161 -29.03 -6.35 -9.32
C LEU A 161 -28.44 -6.30 -10.73
N ILE A 162 -29.00 -7.08 -11.65
CA ILE A 162 -28.54 -7.16 -13.04
C ILE A 162 -29.58 -6.53 -13.96
N GLU A 163 -29.20 -5.49 -14.69
CA GLU A 163 -30.01 -4.98 -15.78
C GLU A 163 -29.79 -5.81 -17.05
N SER A 164 -30.88 -6.37 -17.58
CA SER A 164 -30.89 -7.08 -18.85
C SER A 164 -32.18 -6.77 -19.60
N ASN A 165 -32.05 -6.36 -20.87
CA ASN A 165 -33.19 -6.01 -21.73
C ASN A 165 -34.17 -5.00 -21.11
N LYS A 166 -33.66 -4.00 -20.39
CA LYS A 166 -34.43 -2.95 -19.68
C LYS A 166 -35.25 -3.43 -18.48
N ASN A 167 -35.05 -4.67 -18.03
CA ASN A 167 -35.54 -5.19 -16.76
C ASN A 167 -34.38 -5.34 -15.78
N ILE A 168 -34.65 -5.20 -14.48
CA ILE A 168 -33.67 -5.32 -13.41
C ILE A 168 -33.97 -6.61 -12.65
N TYR A 169 -33.03 -7.55 -12.72
CA TYR A 169 -33.15 -8.86 -12.10
C TYR A 169 -32.46 -8.86 -10.74
N ILE A 170 -33.19 -9.28 -9.71
CA ILE A 170 -32.60 -9.64 -8.42
C ILE A 170 -32.05 -11.06 -8.56
N ILE A 171 -30.78 -11.31 -8.22
CA ILE A 171 -30.16 -12.62 -8.48
C ILE A 171 -29.72 -13.39 -7.22
N ASP A 172 -29.77 -12.80 -6.03
CA ASP A 172 -29.44 -13.50 -4.78
C ASP A 172 -30.61 -13.49 -3.78
N TYR A 173 -31.14 -14.68 -3.47
CA TYR A 173 -32.33 -14.90 -2.62
C TYR A 173 -31.98 -15.56 -1.30
N GLU A 174 -30.72 -15.95 -1.11
CA GLU A 174 -30.29 -16.60 0.12
C GLU A 174 -30.49 -15.67 1.34
N TRP A 175 -30.61 -14.36 1.12
CA TRP A 175 -30.82 -13.34 2.15
C TRP A 175 -32.21 -12.73 2.19
N THR A 176 -33.20 -13.40 1.60
CA THR A 176 -34.61 -13.03 1.72
C THR A 176 -35.22 -13.69 2.96
N PHE A 177 -35.76 -12.90 3.88
CA PHE A 177 -36.34 -13.40 5.13
C PHE A 177 -37.75 -12.85 5.36
N PRO A 178 -38.67 -13.63 5.95
CA PRO A 178 -40.01 -13.18 6.32
C PRO A 178 -39.96 -12.38 7.62
N VAL A 179 -39.20 -11.28 7.61
CA VAL A 179 -39.05 -10.34 8.71
C VAL A 179 -39.34 -8.94 8.18
N SER A 180 -40.17 -8.22 8.92
CA SER A 180 -40.54 -6.85 8.56
C SER A 180 -39.41 -5.89 8.91
N LEU A 181 -38.79 -5.29 7.89
CA LEU A 181 -37.65 -4.38 8.05
C LEU A 181 -37.85 -3.09 7.23
N PRO A 182 -37.29 -1.96 7.69
CA PRO A 182 -37.36 -0.73 6.92
C PRO A 182 -36.49 -0.85 5.68
N LEU A 183 -36.98 -0.38 4.53
CA LEU A 183 -36.16 -0.28 3.30
C LEU A 183 -34.88 0.53 3.51
N ASP A 184 -34.91 1.51 4.42
CA ASP A 184 -33.75 2.30 4.79
C ASP A 184 -32.64 1.47 5.45
N PHE A 185 -32.96 0.34 6.08
CA PHE A 185 -31.94 -0.60 6.55
C PHE A 185 -31.23 -1.29 5.38
N VAL A 186 -31.95 -1.71 4.35
CA VAL A 186 -31.37 -2.32 3.14
C VAL A 186 -30.49 -1.32 2.38
N LEU A 187 -30.97 -0.06 2.28
CA LEU A 187 -30.18 1.04 1.73
C LEU A 187 -28.94 1.32 2.58
N TYR A 188 -29.04 1.27 3.91
CA TYR A 188 -27.90 1.43 4.81
C TYR A 188 -26.85 0.35 4.60
N ARG A 189 -27.28 -0.91 4.48
CA ARG A 189 -26.39 -2.03 4.18
C ARG A 189 -25.67 -1.83 2.85
N THR A 190 -26.42 -1.50 1.81
CA THR A 190 -25.86 -1.22 0.48
C THR A 190 -24.85 -0.08 0.53
N LYS A 191 -25.24 1.05 1.11
CA LYS A 191 -24.37 2.22 1.28
C LYS A 191 -23.08 1.85 2.00
N ARG A 192 -23.19 1.29 3.20
CA ARG A 192 -22.03 0.98 4.03
C ARG A 192 -21.08 -0.02 3.36
N LEU A 193 -21.61 -1.07 2.75
CA LEU A 193 -20.79 -2.07 2.04
C LEU A 193 -20.00 -1.42 0.90
N TYR A 194 -20.61 -0.52 0.14
CA TYR A 194 -19.95 0.12 -1.00
C TYR A 194 -18.99 1.23 -0.59
N GLU A 195 -19.36 2.09 0.37
CA GLU A 195 -18.45 3.11 0.90
C GLU A 195 -17.20 2.47 1.53
N GLN A 196 -17.34 1.33 2.23
CA GLN A 196 -16.21 0.58 2.79
C GLN A 196 -15.38 -0.15 1.73
N THR A 197 -16.03 -0.71 0.70
CA THR A 197 -15.34 -1.50 -0.32
C THR A 197 -14.56 -0.61 -1.29
N TYR A 198 -15.16 0.52 -1.68
CA TYR A 198 -14.66 1.38 -2.75
C TYR A 198 -14.11 2.72 -2.27
N ASN A 199 -14.18 3.01 -0.96
CA ASN A 199 -13.75 4.28 -0.38
C ASN A 199 -14.39 5.52 -1.05
N ILE A 200 -15.66 5.38 -1.44
CA ILE A 200 -16.48 6.45 -2.02
C ILE A 200 -17.52 6.92 -1.00
N VAL A 201 -18.10 8.10 -1.19
CA VAL A 201 -19.21 8.60 -0.36
C VAL A 201 -20.50 8.61 -1.19
N LEU A 202 -21.49 7.82 -0.79
CA LEU A 202 -22.76 7.65 -1.50
C LEU A 202 -23.84 8.58 -0.94
N GLY A 203 -23.88 9.85 -1.39
CA GLY A 203 -24.97 10.80 -1.08
C GLY A 203 -25.28 11.00 0.43
N ASP A 204 -26.50 11.42 0.74
CA ASP A 204 -26.90 11.86 2.09
C ASP A 204 -26.96 10.73 3.14
N THR A 205 -26.91 11.14 4.42
CA THR A 205 -27.00 10.22 5.55
C THR A 205 -28.37 9.56 5.64
N ILE A 206 -28.38 8.26 5.93
CA ILE A 206 -29.62 7.51 6.15
C ILE A 206 -30.07 7.73 7.60
N PRO A 207 -31.34 8.11 7.85
CA PRO A 207 -31.87 8.25 9.20
C PRO A 207 -31.68 6.97 10.03
N ASN A 208 -31.55 7.10 11.35
CA ASN A 208 -31.39 5.96 12.27
C ASN A 208 -30.14 5.07 12.03
N ALA A 209 -29.13 5.58 11.32
CA ALA A 209 -27.90 4.84 10.98
C ALA A 209 -27.22 4.15 12.18
N LYS A 210 -27.27 4.70 13.39
CA LYS A 210 -26.69 4.08 14.60
C LYS A 210 -27.40 2.77 14.98
N THR A 211 -28.73 2.74 14.89
CA THR A 211 -29.50 1.53 15.18
C THR A 211 -29.28 0.49 14.08
N PHE A 212 -29.25 0.93 12.81
CA PHE A 212 -28.93 0.07 11.68
C PHE A 212 -27.53 -0.51 11.75
N GLU A 213 -26.54 0.25 12.23
CA GLU A 213 -25.20 -0.25 12.46
C GLU A 213 -25.18 -1.39 13.49
N ALA A 214 -25.91 -1.25 14.60
CA ALA A 214 -26.00 -2.26 15.64
C ALA A 214 -26.70 -3.54 15.14
N MET A 215 -27.82 -3.39 14.44
CA MET A 215 -28.54 -4.51 13.80
C MET A 215 -27.65 -5.25 12.81
N ASP A 216 -26.98 -4.49 11.94
CA ASP A 216 -26.13 -5.06 10.91
C ASP A 216 -24.93 -5.81 11.49
N ARG A 217 -24.28 -5.24 12.52
CA ARG A 217 -23.17 -5.90 13.21
C ARG A 217 -23.59 -7.24 13.81
N HIS A 218 -24.76 -7.28 14.45
CA HIS A 218 -25.29 -8.52 15.01
C HIS A 218 -25.63 -9.55 13.94
N PHE A 219 -26.19 -9.12 12.81
CA PHE A 219 -26.42 -9.98 11.66
C PHE A 219 -25.12 -10.57 11.14
N ILE A 220 -24.07 -9.76 10.96
CA ILE A 220 -22.76 -10.26 10.52
C ILE A 220 -22.20 -11.25 11.54
N ASP A 221 -22.19 -10.94 12.83
CA ASP A 221 -21.65 -11.83 13.87
C ASP A 221 -22.38 -13.19 13.95
N ASN A 222 -23.69 -13.21 13.67
CA ASN A 222 -24.49 -14.45 13.71
C ASN A 222 -24.41 -15.26 12.41
N VAL A 223 -24.15 -14.60 11.28
CA VAL A 223 -24.13 -15.22 9.95
C VAL A 223 -22.71 -15.59 9.50
N VAL A 224 -21.72 -14.79 9.86
CA VAL A 224 -20.30 -14.94 9.57
C VAL A 224 -19.60 -15.09 10.92
N MET A 225 -19.19 -16.31 11.29
CA MET A 225 -18.60 -16.55 12.61
C MET A 225 -17.44 -15.57 12.88
N LYS A 226 -17.19 -15.22 14.15
CA LYS A 226 -16.28 -14.14 14.62
C LYS A 226 -14.89 -14.02 13.97
N ASP A 227 -14.35 -15.08 13.36
CA ASP A 227 -13.06 -15.06 12.66
C ASP A 227 -13.18 -14.76 11.14
N GLY A 228 -14.41 -14.67 10.61
CA GLY A 228 -14.73 -14.58 9.18
C GLY A 228 -15.01 -13.15 8.66
N PHE A 229 -14.86 -12.12 9.49
CA PHE A 229 -15.08 -10.71 9.06
C PHE A 229 -14.19 -10.32 7.87
N TYR A 230 -13.09 -11.05 7.65
CA TYR A 230 -12.13 -10.85 6.56
C TYR A 230 -12.47 -11.55 5.23
N PHE A 231 -13.40 -12.51 5.21
CA PHE A 231 -13.54 -13.42 4.05
C PHE A 231 -14.67 -13.09 3.08
N TYR A 232 -15.55 -12.14 3.40
CA TYR A 232 -16.49 -11.65 2.40
C TYR A 232 -15.78 -10.95 1.22
N LYS A 233 -14.51 -10.55 1.40
CA LYS A 233 -13.68 -9.85 0.41
C LYS A 233 -12.96 -10.76 -0.60
N ASN A 234 -12.81 -12.07 -0.35
CA ASN A 234 -11.84 -12.92 -1.08
C ASN A 234 -12.42 -14.10 -1.87
N ASN A 235 -13.71 -14.11 -2.19
CA ASN A 235 -14.34 -15.26 -2.85
C ASN A 235 -14.17 -15.34 -4.38
N TYR A 236 -12.95 -15.17 -4.88
CA TYR A 236 -12.59 -15.49 -6.26
C TYR A 236 -11.20 -16.14 -6.34
N LEU A 237 -11.11 -17.44 -6.01
CA LEU A 237 -9.94 -18.25 -6.34
C LEU A 237 -10.36 -19.44 -7.21
N LYS A 238 -9.86 -19.46 -8.45
CA LYS A 238 -9.92 -20.63 -9.34
C LYS A 238 -8.78 -21.56 -8.96
N VAL A 239 -9.07 -22.77 -8.51
CA VAL A 239 -8.05 -23.82 -8.35
C VAL A 239 -8.40 -25.01 -9.24
N ASN A 240 -7.52 -25.29 -10.21
CA ASN A 240 -7.45 -26.55 -10.93
C ASN A 240 -6.49 -27.46 -10.16
N THR A 241 -6.91 -28.66 -9.74
CA THR A 241 -6.18 -29.98 -9.70
C THR A 241 -6.85 -30.92 -8.67
N PRO A 242 -6.93 -32.26 -8.90
CA PRO A 242 -7.86 -33.15 -8.19
C PRO A 242 -7.28 -33.79 -6.92
N ILE A 243 -8.04 -33.77 -5.82
CA ILE A 243 -7.73 -34.44 -4.54
C ILE A 243 -8.73 -35.59 -4.34
N GLN A 244 -8.30 -36.83 -4.62
CA GLN A 244 -9.06 -38.03 -4.21
C GLN A 244 -8.28 -38.97 -3.29
N GLU A 245 -7.00 -38.72 -3.00
CA GLU A 245 -6.21 -39.62 -2.13
C GLU A 245 -6.03 -39.11 -0.68
N HIS A 246 -6.35 -37.86 -0.35
CA HIS A 246 -6.15 -37.32 1.00
C HIS A 246 -7.31 -37.57 1.99
N ILE A 247 -8.47 -38.00 1.52
CA ILE A 247 -9.68 -38.09 2.37
C ILE A 247 -9.64 -39.29 3.31
N LYS A 248 -8.89 -40.35 2.99
CA LYS A 248 -8.99 -41.63 3.72
C LYS A 248 -8.14 -41.71 5.00
N ILE A 249 -7.17 -40.81 5.19
CA ILE A 249 -6.23 -40.86 6.34
C ILE A 249 -6.69 -39.96 7.51
N LYS A 250 -7.56 -38.97 7.27
CA LYS A 250 -7.92 -37.97 8.29
C LYS A 250 -9.09 -38.34 9.20
N GLU A 251 -9.91 -39.33 8.85
CA GLU A 251 -11.15 -39.61 9.60
C GLU A 251 -10.91 -40.26 10.97
N GLU A 252 -9.83 -41.03 11.17
CA GLU A 252 -9.52 -41.64 12.48
C GLU A 252 -8.83 -40.67 13.45
N HIS A 253 -8.12 -39.65 12.95
CA HIS A 253 -7.42 -38.65 13.77
C HIS A 253 -8.39 -37.59 14.37
N ILE A 254 -9.51 -37.32 13.68
CA ILE A 254 -10.50 -36.33 14.10
C ILE A 254 -11.22 -36.74 15.40
N GLY A 255 -11.49 -38.03 15.60
CA GLY A 255 -12.18 -38.52 16.79
C GLY A 255 -11.39 -38.35 18.09
N GLN A 256 -10.05 -38.40 18.03
CA GLN A 256 -9.19 -38.17 19.21
C GLN A 256 -9.03 -36.68 19.52
N LEU A 257 -8.98 -35.83 18.49
CA LEU A 257 -8.92 -34.37 18.62
C LEU A 257 -10.21 -33.78 19.21
N GLN A 258 -11.39 -34.31 18.85
CA GLN A 258 -12.67 -33.82 19.36
C GLN A 258 -12.80 -33.93 20.89
N ASN A 259 -12.24 -34.97 21.50
CA ASN A 259 -12.27 -35.14 22.95
C ASN A 259 -11.29 -34.20 23.67
N HIS A 260 -10.14 -33.90 23.06
CA HIS A 260 -9.19 -32.90 23.58
C HIS A 260 -9.73 -31.48 23.47
N VAL A 261 -10.37 -31.14 22.34
CA VAL A 261 -11.00 -29.83 22.13
C VAL A 261 -12.09 -29.57 23.16
N LYS A 262 -12.88 -30.59 23.52
CA LYS A 262 -13.92 -30.43 24.54
C LYS A 262 -13.34 -30.07 25.92
N ALA A 263 -12.24 -30.71 26.32
CA ALA A 263 -11.56 -30.38 27.58
C ALA A 263 -10.99 -28.95 27.57
N LEU A 264 -10.40 -28.53 26.45
CA LEU A 264 -9.87 -27.18 26.27
C LEU A 264 -10.96 -26.09 26.25
N VAL A 265 -12.14 -26.39 25.69
CA VAL A 265 -13.30 -25.48 25.67
C VAL A 265 -13.84 -25.24 27.08
N ASP A 266 -13.90 -26.28 27.90
CA ASP A 266 -14.37 -26.17 29.29
C ASP A 266 -13.39 -25.36 30.15
N GLU A 267 -12.09 -25.51 29.92
CA GLU A 267 -11.04 -24.71 30.58
C GLU A 267 -11.02 -23.26 30.08
N SER A 268 -11.20 -23.05 28.76
CA SER A 268 -11.37 -21.72 28.16
C SER A 268 -12.58 -20.97 28.71
N LYS A 269 -13.69 -21.65 29.01
CA LYS A 269 -14.86 -21.03 29.65
C LYS A 269 -14.54 -20.52 31.05
N ARG A 270 -13.84 -21.32 31.87
CA ARG A 270 -13.39 -20.90 33.21
C ARG A 270 -12.44 -19.70 33.15
N ILE A 271 -11.51 -19.70 32.20
CA ILE A 271 -10.57 -18.59 31.99
C ILE A 271 -11.33 -17.34 31.50
N GLN A 272 -12.28 -17.48 30.58
CA GLN A 272 -13.10 -16.38 30.07
C GLN A 272 -13.97 -15.73 31.15
N GLU A 273 -14.53 -16.51 32.08
CA GLU A 273 -15.29 -15.97 33.21
C GLU A 273 -14.39 -15.17 34.16
N HIS A 274 -13.17 -15.66 34.41
CA HIS A 274 -12.18 -14.95 35.22
C HIS A 274 -11.69 -13.67 34.53
N LEU A 275 -11.39 -13.73 33.22
CA LEU A 275 -10.97 -12.58 32.42
C LEU A 275 -12.09 -11.55 32.27
N HIS A 276 -13.35 -11.94 32.15
CA HIS A 276 -14.47 -11.00 32.11
C HIS A 276 -14.63 -10.20 33.41
N GLY A 277 -14.26 -10.78 34.55
CA GLY A 277 -14.19 -10.07 35.83
C GLY A 277 -13.09 -9.00 35.81
N GLN A 278 -11.89 -9.36 35.34
CA GLN A 278 -10.75 -8.43 35.26
C GLN A 278 -10.93 -7.36 34.17
N LEU A 279 -11.48 -7.71 33.02
CA LEU A 279 -11.79 -6.81 31.90
C LEU A 279 -12.82 -5.76 32.31
N ARG A 280 -13.78 -6.09 33.17
CA ARG A 280 -14.75 -5.10 33.67
C ARG A 280 -14.06 -4.05 34.55
N GLU A 281 -13.16 -4.50 35.42
CA GLU A 281 -12.37 -3.62 36.28
C GLU A 281 -11.36 -2.75 35.49
N VAL A 282 -10.80 -3.29 34.42
CA VAL A 282 -9.90 -2.58 33.48
C VAL A 282 -10.67 -1.64 32.56
N HIS A 283 -11.88 -2.01 32.10
CA HIS A 283 -12.76 -1.18 31.29
C HIS A 283 -13.22 0.06 32.07
N ASP A 284 -13.56 -0.10 33.34
CA ASP A 284 -13.94 1.03 34.21
C ASP A 284 -12.75 1.97 34.48
N LYS A 285 -11.52 1.43 34.53
CA LYS A 285 -10.28 2.25 34.59
C LYS A 285 -10.00 2.94 33.25
N LEU A 286 -10.06 2.23 32.13
CA LEU A 286 -9.84 2.75 30.77
C LEU A 286 -10.88 3.79 30.35
N HIS A 287 -12.15 3.65 30.75
CA HIS A 287 -13.19 4.65 30.45
C HIS A 287 -12.92 5.98 31.15
N ASN A 288 -12.35 5.95 32.36
CA ASN A 288 -11.94 7.14 33.08
C ASN A 288 -10.63 7.74 32.51
N THR A 289 -9.65 6.91 32.14
CA THR A 289 -8.39 7.37 31.50
C THR A 289 -8.58 7.86 30.06
N GLY A 290 -9.52 7.30 29.30
CA GLY A 290 -9.82 7.71 27.92
C GLY A 290 -10.42 9.12 27.82
N LYS A 291 -11.17 9.56 28.84
CA LYS A 291 -11.64 10.95 28.95
C LYS A 291 -10.48 11.91 29.27
N GLU A 292 -9.52 11.47 30.07
CA GLU A 292 -8.29 12.22 30.32
C GLU A 292 -7.36 12.25 29.10
N LEU A 293 -7.34 11.21 28.26
CA LEU A 293 -6.49 11.12 27.06
C LEU A 293 -6.98 12.04 25.92
N ILE A 294 -8.29 12.17 25.73
CA ILE A 294 -8.88 13.11 24.75
C ILE A 294 -8.66 14.57 25.20
N TYR A 295 -8.72 14.82 26.50
CA TYR A 295 -8.33 16.10 27.08
C TYR A 295 -6.82 16.34 26.96
N ALA A 296 -5.99 15.32 27.18
CA ALA A 296 -4.53 15.38 27.03
C ALA A 296 -4.09 15.56 25.58
N GLN A 297 -4.78 14.98 24.60
CA GLN A 297 -4.52 15.19 23.16
C GLN A 297 -4.81 16.63 22.76
N LYS A 298 -5.95 17.20 23.18
CA LYS A 298 -6.23 18.65 23.00
C LYS A 298 -5.23 19.52 23.74
N VAL A 299 -4.80 19.12 24.93
CA VAL A 299 -3.79 19.85 25.71
C VAL A 299 -2.42 19.76 25.02
N VAL A 300 -2.02 18.62 24.45
CA VAL A 300 -0.77 18.45 23.69
C VAL A 300 -0.80 19.26 22.39
N GLU A 301 -1.92 19.26 21.65
CA GLU A 301 -2.07 20.07 20.45
C GLU A 301 -2.01 21.58 20.75
N LEU A 302 -2.57 22.00 21.89
CA LEU A 302 -2.43 23.37 22.40
C LEU A 302 -1.03 23.66 22.92
N ARG A 303 -0.34 22.67 23.50
CA ARG A 303 1.02 22.77 24.04
C ARG A 303 2.05 22.84 22.91
N ASP A 304 1.87 22.10 21.83
CA ASP A 304 2.71 22.12 20.64
C ASP A 304 2.59 23.46 19.91
N ARG A 305 1.37 23.99 19.76
CA ARG A 305 1.16 25.38 19.29
C ARG A 305 1.82 26.41 20.21
N GLN A 306 1.80 26.19 21.52
CA GLN A 306 2.51 27.06 22.47
C GLN A 306 4.03 26.92 22.38
N ILE A 307 4.56 25.72 22.16
CA ILE A 307 6.00 25.45 22.01
C ILE A 307 6.53 26.07 20.70
N ASP A 308 5.78 25.96 19.60
CA ASP A 308 6.15 26.57 18.32
C ASP A 308 6.08 28.10 18.39
N SER A 309 5.05 28.64 19.06
CA SER A 309 4.99 30.08 19.38
C SER A 309 6.20 30.54 20.20
N LEU A 310 6.61 29.78 21.22
CA LEU A 310 7.79 30.08 22.05
C LEU A 310 9.10 29.97 21.26
N ARG A 311 9.25 28.97 20.39
CA ARG A 311 10.44 28.79 19.52
C ARG A 311 10.60 29.97 18.57
N ILE A 312 9.52 30.40 17.92
CA ILE A 312 9.54 31.52 16.97
C ILE A 312 9.76 32.84 17.70
N LYS A 313 9.10 33.09 18.84
CA LYS A 313 9.37 34.27 19.69
C LYS A 313 10.84 34.34 20.11
N ASN A 314 11.43 33.22 20.50
CA ASN A 314 12.85 33.15 20.87
C ASN A 314 13.80 33.36 19.68
N ARG A 315 13.41 32.94 18.48
CA ARG A 315 14.16 33.18 17.23
C ARG A 315 14.10 34.65 16.82
N LEU A 316 12.92 35.27 16.94
CA LEU A 316 12.71 36.69 16.67
C LEU A 316 13.43 37.57 17.69
N LYS A 317 13.37 37.26 18.99
CA LYS A 317 14.17 37.94 20.04
C LYS A 317 15.66 37.86 19.76
N ARG A 318 16.16 36.68 19.35
CA ARG A 318 17.56 36.47 18.93
C ARG A 318 17.93 37.22 17.65
N PHE A 319 16.98 37.43 16.75
CA PHE A 319 17.19 38.20 15.53
C PHE A 319 17.24 39.70 15.86
N LEU A 320 16.22 40.24 16.54
CA LEU A 320 16.12 41.65 16.91
C LEU A 320 17.26 42.10 17.84
N SER A 321 17.71 41.25 18.75
CA SER A 321 18.85 41.56 19.64
C SER A 321 20.18 41.72 18.90
N LYS A 322 20.31 41.21 17.66
CA LYS A 322 21.47 41.47 16.79
C LYS A 322 21.43 42.87 16.17
N PHE A 323 20.25 43.46 15.99
CA PHE A 323 20.08 44.77 15.35
C PHE A 323 20.02 45.93 16.34
N ILE A 324 19.58 45.70 17.58
CA ILE A 324 19.46 46.74 18.62
C ILE A 324 19.95 46.20 19.98
N PRO A 325 21.28 46.14 20.20
CA PRO A 325 21.84 45.54 21.42
C PRO A 325 21.51 46.34 22.69
N GLY A 326 21.15 45.65 23.77
CA GLY A 326 20.96 46.26 25.11
C GLY A 326 19.60 46.92 25.35
N LYS A 327 18.64 46.81 24.42
CA LYS A 327 17.27 47.33 24.54
C LYS A 327 16.22 46.22 24.72
N GLN A 328 16.46 45.30 25.65
CA GLN A 328 15.53 44.18 25.93
C GLN A 328 14.11 44.68 26.24
N ASP A 329 13.99 45.79 26.96
CA ASP A 329 12.71 46.40 27.36
C ASP A 329 11.89 46.94 26.19
N GLU A 330 12.49 47.15 25.01
CA GLU A 330 11.80 47.52 23.77
C GLU A 330 11.52 46.29 22.86
N ILE A 331 12.37 45.25 22.94
CA ILE A 331 12.28 44.04 22.11
C ILE A 331 11.19 43.10 22.64
N ASP A 332 11.10 42.93 23.95
CA ASP A 332 10.17 41.98 24.58
C ASP A 332 8.70 42.32 24.30
N PRO A 333 8.23 43.58 24.42
CA PRO A 333 6.85 43.94 24.07
C PRO A 333 6.53 43.75 22.58
N LEU A 334 7.51 43.93 21.69
CA LEU A 334 7.35 43.79 20.24
C LEU A 334 7.22 42.31 19.81
N ALA A 335 7.95 41.41 20.47
CA ALA A 335 7.82 39.97 20.26
C ALA A 335 6.54 39.40 20.89
N GLU A 336 6.00 40.06 21.92
CA GLU A 336 4.77 39.66 22.60
C GLU A 336 3.48 40.19 21.93
N SER A 337 3.55 41.29 21.17
CA SER A 337 2.39 41.91 20.49
C SER A 337 1.95 41.21 19.19
N ILE A 338 2.63 40.15 18.77
CA ILE A 338 2.30 39.39 17.55
C ILE A 338 1.11 38.46 17.83
N GLU A 339 -0.06 38.79 17.28
CA GLU A 339 -1.23 37.91 17.26
C GLU A 339 -1.05 36.79 16.22
N PHE A 340 -0.64 35.61 16.68
CA PHE A 340 -0.33 34.45 15.82
C PHE A 340 -1.52 33.93 15.00
N ASP A 341 -2.75 34.07 15.49
CA ASP A 341 -3.97 33.62 14.80
C ASP A 341 -4.25 34.41 13.50
N LYS A 342 -3.57 35.55 13.28
CA LYS A 342 -3.70 36.37 12.07
C LYS A 342 -2.57 36.17 11.06
N LEU A 343 -1.48 35.49 11.44
CA LEU A 343 -0.32 35.24 10.58
C LEU A 343 -0.39 33.90 9.85
N PHE A 344 -1.22 32.98 10.33
CA PHE A 344 -1.47 31.68 9.70
C PHE A 344 -2.97 31.54 9.45
N PRO A 345 -3.48 31.88 8.26
CA PRO A 345 -4.76 31.32 7.84
C PRO A 345 -4.69 29.78 7.97
N PRO A 346 -5.82 29.09 8.19
CA PRO A 346 -5.82 27.63 8.25
C PRO A 346 -5.06 27.09 7.03
N LYS A 347 -3.97 26.35 7.26
CA LYS A 347 -3.20 25.71 6.19
C LYS A 347 -4.21 24.87 5.38
N PRO A 348 -4.32 25.05 4.06
CA PRO A 348 -5.16 24.17 3.26
C PRO A 348 -4.69 22.73 3.52
N THR A 349 -5.61 21.85 3.87
CA THR A 349 -5.38 20.40 4.01
C THR A 349 -5.20 19.71 2.66
N THR A 350 -5.17 20.50 1.57
CA THR A 350 -5.17 20.06 0.19
C THR A 350 -3.90 20.61 -0.47
N TYR A 351 -3.18 19.77 -1.20
CA TYR A 351 -2.05 20.18 -2.03
C TYR A 351 -2.49 21.27 -3.01
N ILE A 352 -1.70 22.34 -3.12
CA ILE A 352 -1.89 23.40 -4.10
C ILE A 352 -0.54 23.61 -4.77
N TYR A 353 -0.49 23.35 -6.07
CA TYR A 353 0.67 23.69 -6.87
C TYR A 353 0.78 25.21 -7.00
N ASN A 354 1.93 25.75 -6.60
CA ASN A 354 2.22 27.18 -6.73
C ASN A 354 3.10 27.39 -7.96
N THR A 355 2.53 27.99 -9.01
CA THR A 355 3.29 28.28 -10.23
C THR A 355 4.51 29.15 -9.90
N PRO A 356 5.72 28.70 -10.26
CA PRO A 356 6.92 29.45 -9.97
C PRO A 356 6.99 30.73 -10.81
N HIS A 357 7.70 31.74 -10.32
CA HIS A 357 7.86 33.03 -11.01
C HIS A 357 9.30 33.25 -11.43
N LYS A 358 9.49 33.62 -12.71
CA LYS A 358 10.80 33.93 -13.25
C LYS A 358 11.30 35.26 -12.66
N THR A 359 12.51 35.24 -12.10
CA THR A 359 13.15 36.44 -11.52
C THR A 359 14.36 36.87 -12.35
N ALA A 360 14.79 38.12 -12.21
CA ALA A 360 16.01 38.61 -12.88
C ALA A 360 17.28 37.82 -12.47
N GLN A 361 17.29 37.22 -11.27
CA GLN A 361 18.39 36.36 -10.82
C GLN A 361 18.42 35.04 -11.59
N ILE A 362 17.26 34.47 -11.93
CA ILE A 362 17.17 33.27 -12.77
C ILE A 362 17.73 33.57 -14.16
N ASP A 363 17.37 34.70 -14.77
CA ASP A 363 17.94 35.12 -16.06
C ASP A 363 19.46 35.29 -16.01
N ALA A 364 19.97 35.98 -14.97
CA ALA A 364 21.41 36.12 -14.78
C ALA A 364 22.11 34.77 -14.61
N THR A 365 21.49 33.82 -13.90
CA THR A 365 22.01 32.47 -13.69
C THR A 365 22.11 31.71 -15.02
N MET A 366 21.05 31.72 -15.84
CA MET A 366 21.05 31.09 -17.16
C MET A 366 22.10 31.69 -18.10
N GLN A 367 22.39 32.99 -17.97
CA GLN A 367 23.43 33.64 -18.76
C GLN A 367 24.84 33.13 -18.41
N LEU A 368 25.06 32.72 -17.17
CA LEU A 368 26.36 32.24 -16.67
C LEU A 368 26.61 30.74 -16.91
N TRP A 369 25.61 29.96 -17.33
CA TRP A 369 25.81 28.54 -17.61
C TRP A 369 26.83 28.29 -18.70
N GLU A 370 27.72 27.33 -18.44
CA GLU A 370 28.72 26.87 -19.41
C GLU A 370 28.03 26.04 -20.52
N GLN A 371 27.13 25.14 -20.13
CA GLN A 371 26.34 24.34 -21.03
C GLN A 371 24.97 24.97 -21.25
N LYS A 372 24.62 25.22 -22.51
CA LYS A 372 23.30 25.70 -22.92
C LYS A 372 22.80 24.85 -24.08
N PRO A 373 22.57 23.54 -23.84
CA PRO A 373 22.20 22.58 -24.87
C PRO A 373 20.83 22.93 -25.46
N LEU A 374 20.62 22.55 -26.71
CA LEU A 374 19.28 22.49 -27.28
C LEU A 374 18.56 21.26 -26.70
N CYS A 375 17.36 21.45 -26.16
CA CYS A 375 16.49 20.39 -25.66
C CYS A 375 15.43 20.04 -26.72
N SER A 376 15.38 18.78 -27.15
CA SER A 376 14.33 18.28 -28.05
C SER A 376 13.24 17.58 -27.25
N ILE A 377 12.02 18.09 -27.29
CA ILE A 377 10.86 17.45 -26.66
C ILE A 377 10.17 16.57 -27.70
N LEU A 378 9.96 15.29 -27.39
CA LEU A 378 9.26 14.34 -28.27
C LEU A 378 7.80 14.25 -27.84
N MET A 379 6.89 14.41 -28.81
CA MET A 379 5.45 14.36 -28.56
C MET A 379 4.74 13.54 -29.65
N PRO A 380 4.47 12.24 -29.40
CA PRO A 380 3.60 11.46 -30.27
C PRO A 380 2.14 11.87 -30.07
N VAL A 381 1.38 12.03 -31.16
CA VAL A 381 -0.01 12.49 -31.16
C VAL A 381 -0.91 11.49 -31.87
N TYR A 382 -2.01 11.09 -31.23
CA TYR A 382 -3.05 10.27 -31.87
C TYR A 382 -4.43 10.59 -31.31
N ASN A 383 -5.31 11.18 -32.12
CA ASN A 383 -6.72 11.43 -31.82
C ASN A 383 -7.03 12.21 -30.52
N VAL A 384 -6.08 12.99 -30.01
CA VAL A 384 -6.25 13.82 -28.81
C VAL A 384 -7.20 15.00 -29.06
N ASP A 385 -8.01 15.37 -28.07
CA ASP A 385 -8.81 16.59 -28.12
C ASP A 385 -7.89 17.82 -28.30
N PRO A 386 -8.10 18.67 -29.32
CA PRO A 386 -7.26 19.82 -29.58
C PRO A 386 -7.03 20.74 -28.38
N LYS A 387 -7.99 20.83 -27.44
CA LYS A 387 -7.83 21.68 -26.26
C LYS A 387 -6.70 21.21 -25.34
N TRP A 388 -6.47 19.89 -25.24
CA TRP A 388 -5.40 19.34 -24.40
C TRP A 388 -4.06 19.46 -25.10
N LEU A 389 -4.02 19.14 -26.39
CA LEU A 389 -2.84 19.34 -27.23
C LEU A 389 -2.40 20.81 -27.24
N GLN A 390 -3.34 21.73 -27.26
CA GLN A 390 -3.06 23.16 -27.14
C GLN A 390 -2.38 23.49 -25.81
N LYS A 391 -2.93 23.05 -24.68
CA LYS A 391 -2.32 23.28 -23.36
C LYS A 391 -0.92 22.66 -23.26
N ALA A 392 -0.73 21.45 -23.76
CA ALA A 392 0.57 20.77 -23.78
C ALA A 392 1.62 21.57 -24.56
N ILE A 393 1.27 22.03 -25.76
CA ILE A 393 2.15 22.86 -26.60
C ILE A 393 2.42 24.22 -25.96
N GLU A 394 1.39 24.89 -25.42
CA GLU A 394 1.53 26.17 -24.72
C GLU A 394 2.47 26.04 -23.50
N SER A 395 2.43 24.92 -22.77
CA SER A 395 3.33 24.66 -21.65
C SER A 395 4.81 24.61 -22.07
N VAL A 396 5.10 24.10 -23.27
CA VAL A 396 6.45 24.12 -23.87
C VAL A 396 6.81 25.53 -24.37
N GLN A 397 5.85 26.22 -25.00
CA GLN A 397 6.07 27.58 -25.50
C GLN A 397 6.43 28.58 -24.40
N ASN A 398 5.89 28.38 -23.20
CA ASN A 398 6.05 29.24 -22.04
C ASN A 398 7.27 28.91 -21.15
N GLN A 399 8.13 27.98 -21.58
CA GLN A 399 9.34 27.61 -20.82
C GLN A 399 10.31 28.78 -20.65
N TRP A 400 10.88 28.90 -19.44
CA TRP A 400 11.83 29.99 -19.12
C TRP A 400 13.15 29.88 -19.86
N TYR A 401 13.58 28.66 -20.15
CA TYR A 401 14.75 28.35 -20.95
C TYR A 401 14.34 28.25 -22.41
N GLU A 402 14.85 29.12 -23.27
CA GLU A 402 14.31 29.31 -24.63
C GLU A 402 14.94 28.40 -25.71
N LYS A 403 16.01 27.67 -25.39
CA LYS A 403 16.68 26.79 -26.37
C LYS A 403 16.06 25.41 -26.38
N TRP A 404 14.88 25.33 -26.99
CA TRP A 404 14.18 24.07 -27.20
C TRP A 404 13.62 23.97 -28.61
N GLU A 405 13.30 22.73 -28.97
CA GLU A 405 12.45 22.42 -30.12
C GLU A 405 11.44 21.34 -29.72
N LEU A 406 10.26 21.37 -30.32
CA LEU A 406 9.21 20.38 -30.09
C LEU A 406 9.04 19.55 -31.36
N CYS A 407 9.26 18.24 -31.25
CA CYS A 407 9.16 17.29 -32.35
C CYS A 407 7.86 16.50 -32.21
N ILE A 408 6.84 16.93 -32.96
CA ILE A 408 5.50 16.34 -32.96
C ILE A 408 5.38 15.35 -34.11
N VAL A 409 4.95 14.12 -33.80
CA VAL A 409 4.53 13.15 -34.82
C VAL A 409 3.06 12.85 -34.62
N ASP A 410 2.25 13.24 -35.60
CA ASP A 410 0.89 12.73 -35.71
C ASP A 410 0.94 11.28 -36.21
N ASP A 411 0.61 10.33 -35.35
CA ASP A 411 0.62 8.89 -35.61
C ASP A 411 -0.65 8.45 -36.35
N LYS A 412 -0.97 9.19 -37.42
CA LYS A 412 -2.14 9.00 -38.28
C LYS A 412 -3.46 9.20 -37.54
N SER A 413 -3.66 10.39 -36.98
CA SER A 413 -4.96 10.74 -36.39
C SER A 413 -6.07 10.70 -37.44
N THR A 414 -7.25 10.25 -37.01
CA THR A 414 -8.51 10.29 -37.78
C THR A 414 -9.42 11.42 -37.33
N ASN A 415 -9.11 12.08 -36.20
CA ASN A 415 -9.83 13.23 -35.70
C ASN A 415 -9.44 14.49 -36.49
N GLU A 416 -10.35 14.96 -37.34
CA GLU A 416 -10.17 16.17 -38.16
C GLU A 416 -9.88 17.43 -37.33
N ALA A 417 -10.39 17.53 -36.11
CA ALA A 417 -10.13 18.68 -35.25
C ALA A 417 -8.67 18.69 -34.76
N THR A 418 -8.12 17.51 -34.41
CA THR A 418 -6.70 17.33 -34.06
C THR A 418 -5.81 17.71 -35.23
N LEU A 419 -6.11 17.20 -36.43
CA LEU A 419 -5.35 17.51 -37.64
C LEU A 419 -5.41 18.99 -38.00
N SER A 420 -6.60 19.60 -37.93
CA SER A 420 -6.81 21.02 -38.20
C SER A 420 -6.00 21.89 -37.24
N TYR A 421 -5.95 21.53 -35.96
CA TYR A 421 -5.15 22.24 -34.98
C TYR A 421 -3.65 22.10 -35.27
N LEU A 422 -3.16 20.88 -35.54
CA LEU A 422 -1.76 20.64 -35.90
C LEU A 422 -1.32 21.45 -37.13
N HIS A 423 -2.16 21.54 -38.16
CA HIS A 423 -1.89 22.37 -39.35
C HIS A 423 -1.89 23.88 -39.08
N SER A 424 -2.55 24.33 -38.00
CA SER A 424 -2.64 25.74 -37.64
C SER A 424 -1.44 26.26 -36.85
N ILE A 425 -0.57 25.37 -36.35
CA ILE A 425 0.60 25.74 -35.54
C ILE A 425 1.63 26.45 -36.42
N ASP A 426 2.01 27.67 -36.02
CA ASP A 426 3.00 28.51 -36.69
C ASP A 426 4.06 29.00 -35.68
N ASP A 427 4.85 28.06 -35.14
CA ASP A 427 6.05 28.37 -34.34
C ASP A 427 7.26 27.67 -34.97
N PRO A 428 8.33 28.40 -35.36
CA PRO A 428 9.46 27.84 -36.07
C PRO A 428 10.29 26.84 -35.24
N ARG A 429 10.07 26.77 -33.91
CA ARG A 429 10.70 25.78 -33.02
C ARG A 429 9.94 24.46 -32.98
N ILE A 430 8.74 24.40 -33.56
CA ILE A 430 7.90 23.21 -33.59
C ILE A 430 8.04 22.53 -34.96
N LYS A 431 8.45 21.27 -34.94
CA LYS A 431 8.58 20.39 -36.11
C LYS A 431 7.43 19.39 -36.08
N ILE A 432 6.66 19.30 -37.15
CA ILE A 432 5.51 18.40 -37.24
C ILE A 432 5.67 17.45 -38.42
N LYS A 433 5.47 16.16 -38.18
CA LYS A 433 5.40 15.10 -39.20
C LYS A 433 4.08 14.36 -39.08
N PHE A 434 3.41 14.17 -40.21
CA PHE A 434 2.20 13.36 -40.31
C PHE A 434 2.57 11.96 -40.83
N ALA A 435 2.33 10.92 -40.03
CA ALA A 435 2.68 9.55 -40.39
C ALA A 435 1.69 8.96 -41.40
N GLU A 436 2.19 8.20 -42.38
CA GLU A 436 1.35 7.50 -43.37
C GLU A 436 0.65 6.26 -42.78
N VAL A 437 1.23 5.69 -41.72
CA VAL A 437 0.78 4.50 -41.00
C VAL A 437 0.86 4.77 -39.51
N ASN A 438 -0.12 4.26 -38.76
CA ASN A 438 -0.09 4.28 -37.30
C ASN A 438 0.91 3.23 -36.82
N LYS A 439 1.94 3.64 -36.07
CA LYS A 439 3.01 2.78 -35.53
C LYS A 439 2.92 2.63 -34.01
N ASN A 440 1.85 3.14 -33.39
CA ASN A 440 1.71 3.32 -31.96
C ASN A 440 2.77 4.24 -31.36
N ILE A 441 2.66 4.47 -30.04
CA ILE A 441 3.46 5.44 -29.30
C ILE A 441 4.96 5.25 -29.46
N ALA A 442 5.49 4.02 -29.39
CA ALA A 442 6.93 3.78 -29.49
C ALA A 442 7.49 4.13 -30.89
N GLY A 443 6.78 3.71 -31.95
CA GLY A 443 7.18 4.01 -33.33
C GLY A 443 7.05 5.50 -33.66
N ALA A 444 5.98 6.15 -33.20
CA ALA A 444 5.79 7.59 -33.35
C ALA A 444 6.86 8.40 -32.59
N SER A 445 7.22 7.98 -31.37
CA SER A 445 8.31 8.59 -30.60
C SER A 445 9.68 8.41 -31.27
N ASN A 446 9.94 7.25 -31.89
CA ASN A 446 11.15 7.05 -32.70
C ASN A 446 11.18 7.96 -33.95
N ASP A 447 10.04 8.13 -34.62
CA ASP A 447 9.89 9.09 -35.72
C ASP A 447 10.11 10.54 -35.23
N ALA A 448 9.64 10.88 -34.04
CA ALA A 448 9.88 12.20 -33.42
C ALA A 448 11.36 12.41 -33.11
N ALA A 449 12.02 11.41 -32.53
CA ALA A 449 13.44 11.43 -32.25
C ALA A 449 14.29 11.57 -33.51
N SER A 450 13.84 11.04 -34.65
CA SER A 450 14.54 11.22 -35.93
C SER A 450 14.58 12.68 -36.43
N MET A 451 13.62 13.50 -35.99
CA MET A 451 13.55 14.94 -36.29
C MET A 451 14.30 15.81 -35.28
N ALA A 452 14.57 15.25 -34.10
CA ALA A 452 15.29 15.92 -33.03
C ALA A 452 16.74 16.24 -33.47
N SER A 453 17.25 17.34 -32.96
CA SER A 453 18.58 17.91 -33.18
C SER A 453 19.25 18.40 -31.89
N GLY A 454 18.51 18.37 -30.78
CA GLY A 454 19.00 18.68 -29.45
C GLY A 454 19.99 17.65 -28.92
N GLU A 455 20.86 18.11 -28.02
CA GLU A 455 21.82 17.28 -27.30
C GLU A 455 21.12 16.44 -26.22
N TYR A 456 20.00 16.95 -25.71
CA TYR A 456 19.14 16.29 -24.73
C TYR A 456 17.73 16.10 -25.28
N ILE A 457 17.12 14.98 -24.90
CA ILE A 457 15.77 14.59 -25.26
C ILE A 457 14.90 14.60 -24.01
N LEU A 458 13.67 15.10 -24.13
CA LEU A 458 12.62 15.00 -23.11
C LEU A 458 11.38 14.36 -23.70
N LEU A 459 10.60 13.68 -22.86
CA LEU A 459 9.33 13.06 -23.23
C LEU A 459 8.17 13.89 -22.68
N LEU A 460 7.19 14.18 -23.52
CA LEU A 460 5.96 14.87 -23.13
C LEU A 460 4.76 14.23 -23.83
N ASP A 461 3.80 13.77 -23.05
CA ASP A 461 2.55 13.26 -23.59
C ASP A 461 1.67 14.42 -24.11
N ASN A 462 0.86 14.12 -25.12
CA ASN A 462 0.15 15.13 -25.91
C ASN A 462 -1.04 15.80 -25.19
N ASP A 463 -1.32 15.38 -23.97
CA ASP A 463 -2.40 15.85 -23.11
C ASP A 463 -1.92 16.40 -21.75
N ASP A 464 -0.62 16.33 -21.48
CA ASP A 464 0.01 16.74 -20.21
C ASP A 464 0.69 18.11 -20.29
N GLU A 465 1.01 18.69 -19.14
CA GLU A 465 1.63 20.03 -19.07
C GLU A 465 2.96 20.00 -18.32
N LEU A 466 3.95 20.74 -18.84
CA LEU A 466 5.19 21.03 -18.13
C LEU A 466 5.04 22.27 -17.25
N THR A 467 5.74 22.30 -16.12
CA THR A 467 5.86 23.54 -15.34
C THR A 467 6.69 24.57 -16.10
N PRO A 468 6.46 25.89 -15.94
CA PRO A 468 7.19 26.91 -16.69
C PRO A 468 8.72 26.89 -16.50
N ASP A 469 9.20 26.32 -15.40
CA ASP A 469 10.60 26.19 -15.03
C ASP A 469 11.21 24.81 -15.33
N ALA A 470 10.46 23.87 -15.92
CA ALA A 470 10.90 22.50 -16.15
C ALA A 470 12.24 22.43 -16.92
N LEU A 471 12.34 23.06 -18.08
CA LEU A 471 13.58 23.07 -18.86
C LEU A 471 14.72 23.82 -18.16
N TYR A 472 14.40 24.85 -17.37
CA TYR A 472 15.39 25.57 -16.57
C TYR A 472 16.03 24.63 -15.53
N GLU A 473 15.23 23.91 -14.76
CA GLU A 473 15.74 22.99 -13.74
C GLU A 473 16.51 21.81 -14.35
N MET A 474 16.06 21.27 -15.50
CA MET A 474 16.79 20.23 -16.23
C MET A 474 18.18 20.72 -16.67
N VAL A 475 18.26 21.89 -17.32
CA VAL A 475 19.55 22.44 -17.78
C VAL A 475 20.44 22.89 -16.62
N LYS A 476 19.85 23.36 -15.53
CA LYS A 476 20.58 23.63 -14.28
C LYS A 476 21.24 22.35 -13.77
N LYS A 477 20.51 21.25 -13.69
CA LYS A 477 21.05 19.96 -13.24
C LYS A 477 22.16 19.43 -14.18
N ILE A 478 22.01 19.62 -15.50
CA ILE A 478 23.06 19.32 -16.48
C ILE A 478 24.34 20.12 -16.17
N ASN A 479 24.24 21.41 -15.85
CA ASN A 479 25.41 22.22 -15.49
C ASN A 479 26.02 21.84 -14.13
N GLU A 480 25.21 21.40 -13.17
CA GLU A 480 25.67 21.01 -11.83
C GLU A 480 26.43 19.67 -11.84
N SER A 481 25.94 18.67 -12.59
CA SER A 481 26.46 17.30 -12.49
C SER A 481 26.89 16.68 -13.81
N ASN A 482 26.65 17.33 -14.96
CA ASN A 482 26.84 16.76 -16.29
C ASN A 482 26.07 15.43 -16.48
N ALA A 483 24.85 15.38 -15.93
CA ALA A 483 23.99 14.20 -15.90
C ALA A 483 23.75 13.60 -17.30
N ASP A 484 23.68 12.27 -17.36
CA ASP A 484 23.33 11.53 -18.58
C ASP A 484 21.81 11.31 -18.67
N PHE A 485 21.16 11.11 -17.52
CA PHE A 485 19.72 10.92 -17.37
C PHE A 485 19.24 11.66 -16.11
N ILE A 486 18.24 12.50 -16.25
CA ILE A 486 17.58 13.26 -15.20
C ILE A 486 16.08 12.90 -15.17
N TYR A 487 15.50 12.80 -13.98
CA TYR A 487 14.05 12.75 -13.80
C TYR A 487 13.58 13.68 -12.69
N SER A 488 12.28 14.01 -12.70
CA SER A 488 11.65 14.88 -11.70
C SER A 488 10.51 14.21 -10.95
N ASP A 489 10.01 14.89 -9.92
CA ASP A 489 8.70 14.60 -9.35
C ASP A 489 7.58 15.03 -10.33
N GLU A 490 6.38 14.53 -10.08
CA GLU A 490 5.16 14.80 -10.85
C GLU A 490 3.96 14.92 -9.91
N ASP A 491 2.88 15.51 -10.38
CA ASP A 491 1.57 15.43 -9.73
C ASP A 491 0.48 15.05 -10.75
N PHE A 492 -0.72 14.81 -10.24
CA PHE A 492 -1.88 14.59 -11.07
C PHE A 492 -2.66 15.89 -11.21
N MET A 493 -3.18 16.13 -12.41
CA MET A 493 -3.96 17.31 -12.73
C MET A 493 -5.32 16.89 -13.28
N ASP A 494 -6.39 17.46 -12.74
CA ASP A 494 -7.74 17.22 -13.26
C ASP A 494 -8.01 18.00 -14.57
N THR A 495 -9.21 17.84 -15.12
CA THR A 495 -9.61 18.54 -16.36
C THR A 495 -9.84 20.05 -16.17
N GLU A 496 -9.99 20.52 -14.93
CA GLU A 496 -10.12 21.94 -14.58
C GLU A 496 -8.76 22.62 -14.39
N GLY A 497 -7.68 21.84 -14.27
CA GLY A 497 -6.31 22.31 -14.03
C GLY A 497 -5.91 22.33 -12.56
N ASN A 498 -6.72 21.74 -11.66
CA ASN A 498 -6.33 21.60 -10.27
C ASN A 498 -5.37 20.42 -10.12
N CYS A 499 -4.24 20.68 -9.47
CA CYS A 499 -3.22 19.66 -9.22
C CYS A 499 -3.43 19.02 -7.84
N HIS A 500 -3.14 17.72 -7.71
CA HIS A 500 -3.27 16.95 -6.47
C HIS A 500 -2.37 15.71 -6.48
N ASN A 501 -2.24 15.06 -5.31
CA ASN A 501 -1.52 13.80 -5.13
C ASN A 501 -0.09 13.80 -5.72
N PRO A 502 0.80 14.73 -5.31
CA PRO A 502 2.17 14.74 -5.81
C PRO A 502 2.90 13.45 -5.48
N HIS A 503 3.57 12.90 -6.49
CA HIS A 503 4.47 11.77 -6.36
C HIS A 503 5.89 12.29 -6.15
N TYR A 504 6.24 12.46 -4.88
CA TYR A 504 7.57 12.83 -4.40
C TYR A 504 8.46 11.58 -4.35
N LYS A 505 9.25 11.42 -5.42
CA LYS A 505 10.07 10.25 -5.71
C LYS A 505 11.36 10.28 -4.90
N PRO A 506 11.95 9.10 -4.59
CA PRO A 506 13.32 9.05 -4.09
C PRO A 506 14.31 9.37 -5.22
N ASP A 507 15.58 9.60 -4.85
CA ASP A 507 16.70 9.51 -5.77
C ASP A 507 16.84 8.07 -6.32
N PHE A 508 17.77 7.87 -7.25
CA PHE A 508 17.80 6.67 -8.08
C PHE A 508 17.89 5.37 -7.27
N SER A 509 16.83 4.57 -7.33
CA SER A 509 16.64 3.30 -6.64
C SER A 509 16.46 2.19 -7.67
N PRO A 510 17.55 1.53 -8.11
CA PRO A 510 17.48 0.51 -9.17
C PRO A 510 16.62 -0.69 -8.77
N ASP A 511 16.53 -1.00 -7.48
CA ASP A 511 15.70 -2.11 -6.99
C ASP A 511 14.21 -1.72 -6.95
N LEU A 512 13.88 -0.45 -6.64
CA LEU A 512 12.51 0.05 -6.80
C LEU A 512 12.11 0.12 -8.28
N LEU A 513 13.03 0.51 -9.16
CA LEU A 513 12.81 0.49 -10.61
C LEU A 513 12.55 -0.91 -11.14
N LEU A 514 13.05 -1.98 -10.51
CA LEU A 514 12.69 -3.36 -10.89
C LEU A 514 11.34 -3.81 -10.34
N SER A 515 10.81 -3.11 -9.34
CA SER A 515 9.47 -3.34 -8.80
C SER A 515 8.38 -2.62 -9.59
N HIS A 516 8.63 -1.40 -10.06
CA HIS A 516 7.76 -0.70 -11.01
C HIS A 516 8.50 0.48 -11.66
N ASN A 517 7.96 1.01 -12.76
CA ASN A 517 8.45 2.26 -13.34
C ASN A 517 8.05 3.44 -12.44
N TYR A 518 8.85 3.78 -11.45
CA TYR A 518 8.60 4.93 -10.56
C TYR A 518 9.15 6.26 -11.13
N ILE A 519 10.01 6.18 -12.17
CA ILE A 519 10.64 7.34 -12.79
C ILE A 519 9.62 8.14 -13.60
N THR A 520 8.81 7.46 -14.41
CA THR A 520 7.68 8.05 -15.17
C THR A 520 8.04 9.38 -15.82
N HIS A 521 7.39 10.48 -15.42
CA HIS A 521 7.54 11.80 -15.98
C HIS A 521 8.08 12.79 -14.91
N LEU A 522 8.73 13.89 -15.26
CA LEU A 522 9.36 14.18 -16.53
C LEU A 522 10.72 13.49 -16.60
N SER A 523 11.07 12.91 -17.74
CA SER A 523 12.40 12.36 -18.01
C SER A 523 13.16 13.21 -19.04
N CYS A 524 14.45 13.42 -18.80
CA CYS A 524 15.38 14.16 -19.67
C CYS A 524 16.70 13.40 -19.77
N PHE A 525 17.18 13.09 -20.97
CA PHE A 525 18.39 12.27 -21.15
C PHE A 525 19.21 12.70 -22.36
N LYS A 526 20.51 12.42 -22.32
CA LYS A 526 21.40 12.66 -23.46
C LYS A 526 20.90 11.88 -24.67
N ARG A 527 20.83 12.56 -25.80
CA ARG A 527 20.50 11.93 -27.08
C ARG A 527 21.47 10.78 -27.41
N SER A 528 22.76 10.97 -27.14
CA SER A 528 23.76 9.93 -27.39
C SER A 528 23.51 8.66 -26.56
N LEU A 529 23.04 8.80 -25.31
CA LEU A 529 22.66 7.66 -24.46
C LEU A 529 21.41 6.97 -25.03
N PHE A 530 20.40 7.74 -25.44
CA PHE A 530 19.18 7.22 -26.08
C PHE A 530 19.47 6.43 -27.36
N GLU A 531 20.37 6.92 -28.21
CA GLU A 531 20.81 6.23 -29.41
C GLU A 531 21.66 4.99 -29.09
N GLU A 532 22.56 5.07 -28.10
CA GLU A 532 23.40 3.93 -27.67
C GLU A 532 22.57 2.73 -27.22
N VAL A 533 21.48 2.97 -26.49
CA VAL A 533 20.60 1.90 -25.99
C VAL A 533 19.59 1.39 -27.02
N GLY A 534 19.61 1.91 -28.24
CA GLY A 534 18.75 1.48 -29.34
C GLY A 534 17.35 2.08 -29.34
N MET A 535 17.15 3.25 -28.70
CA MET A 535 15.90 4.01 -28.71
C MET A 535 14.71 3.21 -28.12
N PHE A 536 13.47 3.57 -28.49
CA PHE A 536 12.28 2.81 -28.08
C PHE A 536 12.15 1.52 -28.86
N ASP A 537 11.86 0.42 -28.16
CA ASP A 537 11.54 -0.85 -28.80
C ASP A 537 10.03 -0.93 -29.06
N GLU A 538 9.64 -0.96 -30.33
CA GLU A 538 8.24 -0.95 -30.75
C GLU A 538 7.42 -2.14 -30.22
N ARG A 539 8.09 -3.25 -29.87
CA ARG A 539 7.46 -4.45 -29.28
C ARG A 539 6.83 -4.16 -27.91
N PHE A 540 7.31 -3.13 -27.22
CA PHE A 540 6.88 -2.77 -25.87
C PHE A 540 5.99 -1.53 -25.84
N SER A 541 5.34 -1.17 -26.96
CA SER A 541 4.35 -0.10 -27.01
C SER A 541 3.29 -0.25 -25.89
N GLY A 542 3.15 0.76 -25.03
CA GLY A 542 2.34 0.74 -23.81
C GLY A 542 3.14 0.59 -22.51
N SER A 543 4.41 0.18 -22.59
CA SER A 543 5.39 0.20 -21.49
C SER A 543 6.80 0.54 -22.00
N GLN A 544 6.86 1.25 -23.13
CA GLN A 544 8.10 1.51 -23.87
C GLN A 544 9.09 2.34 -23.06
N ASP A 545 8.59 3.23 -22.20
CA ASP A 545 9.42 4.07 -21.33
C ASP A 545 10.10 3.22 -20.26
N TYR A 546 9.42 2.17 -19.77
CA TYR A 546 9.99 1.28 -18.77
C TYR A 546 11.19 0.50 -19.32
N ASP A 547 11.06 -0.05 -20.53
CA ASP A 547 12.17 -0.69 -21.24
C ASP A 547 13.32 0.30 -21.47
N LEU A 548 12.99 1.50 -21.95
CA LEU A 548 13.98 2.53 -22.22
C LEU A 548 14.77 2.90 -20.96
N PHE A 549 14.09 3.20 -19.85
CA PHE A 549 14.73 3.62 -18.61
C PHE A 549 15.57 2.51 -18.00
N LEU A 550 15.13 1.25 -18.07
CA LEU A 550 15.94 0.10 -17.64
C LEU A 550 17.21 -0.04 -18.47
N LYS A 551 17.16 0.15 -19.79
CA LYS A 551 18.37 0.14 -20.65
C LYS A 551 19.28 1.33 -20.39
N MET A 552 18.72 2.53 -20.25
CA MET A 552 19.48 3.77 -20.03
C MET A 552 20.22 3.77 -18.71
N THR A 553 19.55 3.38 -17.63
CA THR A 553 20.15 3.37 -16.28
C THR A 553 21.32 2.39 -16.14
N GLU A 554 21.45 1.41 -17.05
CA GLU A 554 22.60 0.51 -17.11
C GLU A 554 23.82 1.08 -17.85
N LYS A 555 23.62 2.12 -18.65
CA LYS A 555 24.65 2.76 -19.47
C LYS A 555 25.01 4.16 -19.01
N ALA A 556 24.08 4.83 -18.33
CA ALA A 556 24.29 6.14 -17.73
C ALA A 556 25.40 6.08 -16.68
N ASN A 557 26.32 7.02 -16.72
CA ASN A 557 27.30 7.23 -15.65
C ASN A 557 26.68 8.00 -14.49
N LYS A 558 25.71 8.88 -14.79
CA LYS A 558 25.00 9.70 -13.80
C LYS A 558 23.51 9.76 -14.09
N VAL A 559 22.75 9.20 -13.15
CA VAL A 559 21.29 9.33 -13.06
C VAL A 559 20.99 10.29 -11.92
N GLU A 560 20.28 11.37 -12.19
CA GLU A 560 20.03 12.46 -11.25
C GLU A 560 18.53 12.71 -11.09
N HIS A 561 18.15 13.09 -9.88
CA HIS A 561 16.77 13.41 -9.55
C HIS A 561 16.64 14.89 -9.20
N ILE A 562 15.55 15.51 -9.65
CA ILE A 562 15.16 16.87 -9.24
C ILE A 562 13.90 16.74 -8.37
N PRO A 563 13.99 16.97 -7.05
CA PRO A 563 12.86 16.82 -6.12
C PRO A 563 11.91 18.04 -6.21
N LYS A 564 11.36 18.25 -7.41
CA LYS A 564 10.39 19.27 -7.77
C LYS A 564 9.38 18.66 -8.71
N VAL A 565 8.11 19.00 -8.51
CA VAL A 565 7.07 18.72 -9.50
C VAL A 565 7.36 19.58 -10.72
N LEU A 566 7.75 18.95 -11.83
CA LEU A 566 8.01 19.61 -13.12
C LEU A 566 7.09 19.10 -14.24
N TYR A 567 6.15 18.23 -13.90
CA TYR A 567 5.22 17.58 -14.80
C TYR A 567 3.84 17.46 -14.14
N HIS A 568 2.80 17.85 -14.88
CA HIS A 568 1.41 17.71 -14.47
C HIS A 568 0.73 16.65 -15.33
N TRP A 569 0.50 15.47 -14.74
CA TRP A 569 -0.10 14.33 -15.43
C TRP A 569 -1.62 14.46 -15.43
N ARG A 570 -2.20 14.75 -16.60
CA ARG A 570 -3.64 14.98 -16.71
C ARG A 570 -4.41 13.67 -16.57
N MET A 571 -5.45 13.72 -15.75
CA MET A 571 -6.43 12.67 -15.62
C MET A 571 -7.57 12.91 -16.60
N ILE A 572 -7.58 12.14 -17.70
CA ILE A 572 -8.68 12.10 -18.67
C ILE A 572 -9.24 10.68 -18.78
N GLU A 573 -10.52 10.57 -19.13
CA GLU A 573 -11.20 9.28 -19.29
C GLU A 573 -10.47 8.38 -20.30
N GLY A 574 -10.19 7.12 -19.91
CA GLY A 574 -9.45 6.16 -20.72
C GLY A 574 -7.91 6.28 -20.67
N SER A 575 -7.37 7.27 -19.95
CA SER A 575 -5.94 7.36 -19.67
C SER A 575 -5.50 6.39 -18.57
N THR A 576 -4.22 5.99 -18.60
CA THR A 576 -3.60 5.17 -17.54
C THR A 576 -3.48 5.93 -16.22
N SER A 577 -3.46 7.28 -16.25
CA SER A 577 -3.53 8.13 -15.05
C SER A 577 -4.89 8.06 -14.35
N ALA A 578 -5.97 7.87 -15.11
CA ALA A 578 -7.33 7.78 -14.58
C ALA A 578 -7.69 6.34 -14.16
N ASP A 579 -7.23 5.33 -14.90
CA ASP A 579 -7.39 3.92 -14.54
C ASP A 579 -6.25 3.05 -15.08
N SER A 580 -5.44 2.49 -14.17
CA SER A 580 -4.38 1.52 -14.49
C SER A 580 -4.89 0.25 -15.22
N LYS A 581 -6.20 -0.05 -15.14
CA LYS A 581 -6.86 -1.17 -15.82
C LYS A 581 -7.43 -0.81 -17.19
N ALA A 582 -7.37 0.46 -17.61
CA ALA A 582 -7.82 0.90 -18.92
C ALA A 582 -7.10 0.17 -20.08
N LYS A 583 -5.90 -0.38 -19.83
CA LYS A 583 -5.09 -1.11 -20.81
C LYS A 583 -4.50 -2.41 -20.22
N PRO A 584 -5.28 -3.51 -20.13
CA PRO A 584 -4.81 -4.77 -19.58
C PRO A 584 -3.57 -5.36 -20.28
N GLU A 585 -3.39 -5.05 -21.57
CA GLU A 585 -2.22 -5.45 -22.35
C GLU A 585 -0.92 -4.84 -21.82
N ALA A 586 -0.96 -3.61 -21.29
CA ALA A 586 0.21 -2.92 -20.76
C ALA A 586 0.84 -3.66 -19.57
N LEU A 587 0.03 -4.33 -18.74
CA LEU A 587 0.54 -5.13 -17.62
C LEU A 587 1.43 -6.28 -18.10
N GLN A 588 0.96 -7.01 -19.12
CA GLN A 588 1.68 -8.14 -19.68
C GLN A 588 2.96 -7.67 -20.38
N ILE A 589 2.92 -6.53 -21.06
CA ILE A 589 4.08 -5.91 -21.70
C ILE A 589 5.11 -5.48 -20.66
N SER A 590 4.71 -4.79 -19.58
CA SER A 590 5.60 -4.41 -18.47
C SER A 590 6.31 -5.61 -17.85
N LYS A 591 5.62 -6.74 -17.70
CA LYS A 591 6.22 -7.99 -17.25
C LYS A 591 7.28 -8.50 -18.24
N GLN A 592 6.97 -8.52 -19.53
CA GLN A 592 7.90 -8.95 -20.59
C GLN A 592 9.15 -8.06 -20.65
N VAL A 593 9.00 -6.75 -20.42
CA VAL A 593 10.12 -5.80 -20.31
C VAL A 593 11.10 -6.22 -19.20
N LEU A 594 10.58 -6.58 -18.03
CA LEU A 594 11.41 -7.07 -16.93
C LEU A 594 12.07 -8.42 -17.26
N GLU A 595 11.36 -9.36 -17.88
CA GLU A 595 11.91 -10.65 -18.29
C GLU A 595 13.05 -10.50 -19.31
N GLU A 596 12.90 -9.64 -20.31
CA GLU A 596 13.97 -9.31 -21.27
C GLU A 596 15.10 -8.54 -20.60
N THR A 597 14.81 -7.70 -19.59
CA THR A 597 15.84 -7.05 -18.77
C THR A 597 16.68 -8.06 -17.99
N LEU A 598 16.08 -9.07 -17.36
CA LEU A 598 16.84 -10.11 -16.65
C LEU A 598 17.76 -10.87 -17.61
N LYS A 599 17.22 -11.30 -18.76
CA LYS A 599 17.96 -11.98 -19.81
C LYS A 599 19.13 -11.14 -20.35
N ARG A 600 18.89 -9.85 -20.59
CA ARG A 600 19.91 -8.91 -21.09
C ARG A 600 21.02 -8.64 -20.07
N ARG A 601 20.67 -8.59 -18.77
CA ARG A 601 21.63 -8.45 -17.65
C ARG A 601 22.34 -9.76 -17.29
N GLY A 602 21.92 -10.89 -17.87
CA GLY A 602 22.43 -12.21 -17.49
C GLY A 602 22.05 -12.61 -16.06
N ILE A 603 20.90 -12.11 -15.57
CA ILE A 603 20.35 -12.45 -14.26
C ILE A 603 19.57 -13.76 -14.41
N ASP A 604 19.94 -14.75 -13.59
CA ASP A 604 19.20 -16.01 -13.47
C ASP A 604 18.06 -15.82 -12.46
N GLY A 605 16.82 -15.82 -12.96
CA GLY A 605 15.66 -15.39 -12.20
C GLY A 605 14.37 -15.36 -13.03
N TRP A 606 13.27 -14.98 -12.39
CA TRP A 606 11.97 -14.83 -13.05
C TRP A 606 11.17 -13.66 -12.45
N VAL A 607 10.13 -13.23 -13.15
CA VAL A 607 9.29 -12.10 -12.75
C VAL A 607 7.92 -12.62 -12.27
N GLU A 608 7.55 -12.22 -11.07
CA GLU A 608 6.24 -12.44 -10.47
C GLU A 608 5.45 -11.13 -10.44
N ASN A 609 4.12 -11.23 -10.44
CA ASN A 609 3.28 -10.06 -10.19
C ASN A 609 3.40 -9.68 -8.71
N GLY A 610 3.36 -8.38 -8.44
CA GLY A 610 3.25 -7.84 -7.10
C GLY A 610 1.83 -7.96 -6.55
N ASN A 611 1.55 -7.21 -5.49
CA ASN A 611 0.26 -7.20 -4.82
C ASN A 611 -0.85 -6.47 -5.61
N ILE A 612 -0.47 -5.58 -6.53
CA ILE A 612 -1.38 -4.82 -7.42
C ILE A 612 -0.79 -4.74 -8.85
N ASP A 613 -1.64 -4.38 -9.82
CA ASP A 613 -1.25 -4.29 -11.24
C ASP A 613 -0.11 -3.29 -11.46
N HIS A 614 0.80 -3.63 -12.37
CA HIS A 614 2.01 -2.88 -12.78
C HIS A 614 3.12 -2.80 -11.72
N TYR A 615 2.96 -3.53 -10.61
CA TYR A 615 4.02 -3.80 -9.65
C TYR A 615 4.46 -5.25 -9.77
N PHE A 616 5.75 -5.49 -9.54
CA PHE A 616 6.40 -6.78 -9.79
C PHE A 616 7.39 -7.16 -8.69
N ARG A 617 7.65 -8.46 -8.60
CA ARG A 617 8.74 -9.04 -7.84
C ARG A 617 9.70 -9.74 -8.79
N VAL A 618 10.95 -9.28 -8.83
CA VAL A 618 12.03 -10.00 -9.50
C VAL A 618 12.62 -11.01 -8.52
N ARG A 619 12.49 -12.30 -8.83
CA ARG A 619 13.07 -13.42 -8.08
C ARG A 619 14.45 -13.73 -8.65
N TYR A 620 15.41 -14.01 -7.77
CA TYR A 620 16.76 -14.41 -8.17
C TYR A 620 16.99 -15.88 -7.78
N VAL A 621 17.59 -16.66 -8.67
CA VAL A 621 17.98 -18.03 -8.33
C VAL A 621 19.06 -17.98 -7.24
N ILE A 622 18.82 -18.68 -6.13
CA ILE A 622 19.80 -18.83 -5.04
C ILE A 622 20.89 -19.80 -5.49
N LYS A 623 22.14 -19.34 -5.45
CA LYS A 623 23.29 -20.12 -5.97
C LYS A 623 23.94 -20.94 -4.87
N ASN A 624 24.22 -22.21 -5.14
CA ASN A 624 25.00 -23.12 -4.28
C ASN A 624 24.39 -23.47 -2.92
N GLU A 625 23.15 -23.04 -2.63
CA GLU A 625 22.50 -23.26 -1.33
C GLU A 625 23.43 -22.88 -0.15
N PRO A 626 23.87 -21.62 -0.03
CA PRO A 626 24.88 -21.22 0.94
C PRO A 626 24.37 -21.38 2.37
N LEU A 627 25.28 -21.68 3.30
CA LEU A 627 24.92 -21.76 4.72
C LEU A 627 24.60 -20.35 5.25
N VAL A 628 23.47 -20.20 5.94
CA VAL A 628 23.08 -18.99 6.66
C VAL A 628 23.29 -19.18 8.16
N SER A 629 24.12 -18.34 8.79
CA SER A 629 24.28 -18.31 10.25
C SER A 629 23.33 -17.28 10.87
N ILE A 630 22.31 -17.75 11.58
CA ILE A 630 21.34 -16.91 12.30
C ILE A 630 21.86 -16.66 13.72
N ILE A 631 22.15 -15.40 14.05
CA ILE A 631 22.69 -14.98 15.33
C ILE A 631 21.57 -14.42 16.20
N ILE A 632 21.38 -14.99 17.40
CA ILE A 632 20.32 -14.60 18.33
C ILE A 632 20.90 -14.24 19.70
N PRO A 633 21.22 -12.96 19.97
CA PRO A 633 21.54 -12.50 21.32
C PRO A 633 20.30 -12.56 22.21
N PHE A 634 20.41 -13.06 23.44
CA PHE A 634 19.29 -13.07 24.39
C PHE A 634 19.75 -13.02 25.85
N LYS A 635 18.81 -12.64 26.72
CA LYS A 635 18.91 -12.75 28.18
C LYS A 635 17.56 -13.19 28.74
N ASP A 636 17.54 -14.34 29.41
CA ASP A 636 16.35 -14.95 30.02
C ASP A 636 15.14 -14.96 29.06
N LYS A 637 13.90 -14.92 29.59
CA LYS A 637 12.66 -14.96 28.79
C LYS A 637 12.56 -16.22 27.91
N PRO A 638 12.60 -17.42 28.53
CA PRO A 638 12.58 -18.69 27.80
C PRO A 638 11.37 -18.80 26.85
N GLU A 639 10.23 -18.20 27.18
CA GLU A 639 9.04 -18.16 26.32
C GLU A 639 9.29 -17.47 24.98
N LEU A 640 10.02 -16.36 24.96
CA LEU A 640 10.34 -15.61 23.73
C LEU A 640 11.39 -16.37 22.91
N LEU A 641 12.44 -16.86 23.57
CA LEU A 641 13.48 -17.64 22.89
C LEU A 641 12.91 -18.92 22.26
N SER A 642 12.03 -19.61 22.99
CA SER A 642 11.34 -20.81 22.51
C SER A 642 10.51 -20.50 21.26
N MET A 643 9.63 -19.48 21.34
CA MET A 643 8.83 -19.02 20.20
C MET A 643 9.70 -18.69 18.99
N CYS A 644 10.77 -17.93 19.19
CA CYS A 644 11.68 -17.53 18.11
C CYS A 644 12.30 -18.74 17.42
N VAL A 645 12.98 -19.62 18.18
CA VAL A 645 13.66 -20.80 17.63
C VAL A 645 12.68 -21.78 17.00
N HIS A 646 11.53 -22.06 17.64
CA HIS A 646 10.50 -22.92 17.06
C HIS A 646 9.94 -22.36 15.76
N SER A 647 9.61 -21.06 15.72
CA SER A 647 9.07 -20.44 14.50
C SER A 647 10.05 -20.55 13.33
N ILE A 648 11.36 -20.42 13.57
CA ILE A 648 12.39 -20.62 12.55
C ILE A 648 12.44 -22.09 12.11
N LEU A 649 12.53 -23.03 13.05
CA LEU A 649 12.69 -24.45 12.72
C LEU A 649 11.47 -25.04 11.99
N GLU A 650 10.27 -24.61 12.38
CA GLU A 650 9.00 -25.16 11.90
C GLU A 650 8.53 -24.51 10.60
N LYS A 651 8.66 -23.18 10.47
CA LYS A 651 8.09 -22.44 9.33
C LYS A 651 9.06 -22.27 8.16
N SER A 652 10.38 -22.26 8.39
CA SER A 652 11.36 -21.98 7.32
C SER A 652 11.40 -23.09 6.28
N THR A 653 11.28 -22.73 5.00
CA THR A 653 11.41 -23.65 3.87
C THR A 653 12.87 -23.91 3.53
N TYR A 654 13.74 -22.89 3.58
CA TYR A 654 15.18 -23.06 3.46
C TYR A 654 15.74 -23.93 4.57
N LYS A 655 16.60 -24.90 4.22
CA LYS A 655 17.10 -25.89 5.19
C LYS A 655 18.55 -25.73 5.59
N ASN A 656 19.38 -25.07 4.76
CA ASN A 656 20.81 -24.93 5.02
C ASN A 656 21.12 -23.70 5.89
N PHE A 657 20.71 -23.75 7.16
CA PHE A 657 21.00 -22.72 8.14
C PHE A 657 21.50 -23.33 9.46
N GLU A 658 22.18 -22.51 10.27
CA GLU A 658 22.48 -22.79 11.67
C GLU A 658 21.96 -21.65 12.55
N ILE A 659 21.54 -21.97 13.78
CA ILE A 659 21.11 -21.01 14.80
C ILE A 659 22.17 -20.97 15.89
N ILE A 660 22.71 -19.77 16.11
CA ILE A 660 23.73 -19.48 17.11
C ILE A 660 23.11 -18.53 18.14
N GLY A 661 22.61 -19.11 19.23
CA GLY A 661 22.10 -18.33 20.35
C GLY A 661 23.24 -17.89 21.26
N VAL A 662 23.27 -16.61 21.64
CA VAL A 662 24.27 -16.09 22.59
C VAL A 662 23.58 -15.55 23.83
N SER A 663 23.70 -16.30 24.92
CA SER A 663 23.23 -15.89 26.23
C SER A 663 24.17 -14.82 26.80
N ASN A 664 23.61 -13.67 27.17
CA ASN A 664 24.33 -12.61 27.86
C ASN A 664 23.76 -12.40 29.27
N ASN A 665 24.44 -12.95 30.27
CA ASN A 665 24.04 -12.86 31.68
C ASN A 665 22.61 -13.37 31.96
N SER A 666 22.21 -14.49 31.35
CA SER A 666 20.97 -15.19 31.78
C SER A 666 21.18 -15.81 33.16
N GLU A 667 20.14 -15.82 33.98
CA GLU A 667 20.18 -16.28 35.37
C GLU A 667 19.08 -17.31 35.69
N GLU A 668 18.01 -17.36 34.88
CA GLU A 668 16.88 -18.25 35.11
C GLU A 668 17.21 -19.71 34.76
N GLU A 669 16.93 -20.64 35.69
CA GLU A 669 17.16 -22.08 35.49
C GLU A 669 16.38 -22.63 34.28
N GLU A 670 15.15 -22.13 34.06
CA GLU A 670 14.32 -22.52 32.92
C GLU A 670 14.94 -22.11 31.58
N THR A 671 15.68 -20.99 31.51
CA THR A 671 16.41 -20.57 30.31
C THR A 671 17.50 -21.58 29.95
N PHE A 672 18.33 -21.97 30.92
CA PHE A 672 19.39 -22.96 30.70
C PHE A 672 18.85 -24.35 30.37
N LYS A 673 17.70 -24.70 30.95
CA LYS A 673 17.00 -25.95 30.63
C LYS A 673 16.50 -25.93 29.19
N LEU A 674 15.82 -24.86 28.77
CA LEU A 674 15.34 -24.67 27.41
C LEU A 674 16.48 -24.71 26.39
N MET A 675 17.61 -24.06 26.65
CA MET A 675 18.79 -24.12 25.78
C MET A 675 19.19 -25.57 25.48
N LYS A 676 19.32 -26.40 26.53
CA LYS A 676 19.67 -27.83 26.38
C LYS A 676 18.59 -28.64 25.66
N GLU A 677 17.33 -28.27 25.81
CA GLU A 677 16.21 -28.92 25.11
C GLU A 677 16.25 -28.59 23.62
N LEU A 678 16.45 -27.32 23.25
CA LEU A 678 16.53 -26.86 21.86
C LEU A 678 17.76 -27.42 21.12
N GLU A 679 18.93 -27.52 21.76
CA GLU A 679 20.11 -28.17 21.13
C GLU A 679 19.92 -29.67 20.88
N LYS A 680 19.09 -30.33 21.70
CA LYS A 680 18.72 -31.74 21.50
C LYS A 680 17.64 -31.88 20.43
N LEU A 681 16.76 -30.90 20.31
CA LEU A 681 15.66 -30.88 19.35
C LEU A 681 16.18 -30.84 17.91
N ASP A 682 17.16 -29.96 17.62
CA ASP A 682 17.73 -29.85 16.28
C ASP A 682 19.24 -29.58 16.31
N LYS A 683 19.99 -30.37 15.54
CA LYS A 683 21.47 -30.28 15.43
C LYS A 683 21.97 -28.94 14.90
N ARG A 684 21.11 -28.17 14.22
CA ARG A 684 21.40 -26.84 13.70
C ARG A 684 21.44 -25.77 14.79
N VAL A 685 20.95 -26.06 15.99
CA VAL A 685 20.88 -25.11 17.10
C VAL A 685 22.06 -25.31 18.05
N LYS A 686 22.78 -24.22 18.34
CA LYS A 686 23.85 -24.16 19.34
C LYS A 686 23.75 -22.90 20.18
N PHE A 687 24.02 -23.05 21.48
CA PHE A 687 24.07 -21.93 22.40
C PHE A 687 25.47 -21.73 22.97
N TYR A 688 25.82 -20.46 23.16
CA TYR A 688 27.06 -20.02 23.77
C TYR A 688 26.78 -18.94 24.81
N GLU A 689 27.69 -18.78 25.76
CA GLU A 689 27.63 -17.71 26.75
C GLU A 689 28.67 -16.64 26.42
N TYR A 690 28.28 -15.38 26.54
CA TYR A 690 29.18 -14.23 26.48
C TYR A 690 28.75 -13.18 27.49
N ASN A 691 29.22 -13.34 28.72
CA ASN A 691 28.74 -12.61 29.90
C ASN A 691 29.56 -11.33 30.13
N ILE A 692 29.22 -10.29 29.36
CA ILE A 692 29.75 -8.92 29.46
C ILE A 692 28.64 -7.92 29.84
N GLU A 693 28.98 -6.67 30.16
CA GLU A 693 27.98 -5.59 30.19
C GLU A 693 27.20 -5.55 28.87
N PHE A 694 25.87 -5.39 28.93
CA PHE A 694 25.02 -5.49 27.74
C PHE A 694 25.48 -4.53 26.64
N ASN A 695 25.91 -5.11 25.52
CA ASN A 695 26.37 -4.43 24.33
C ASN A 695 25.94 -5.28 23.13
N TYR A 696 24.84 -4.91 22.50
CA TYR A 696 24.22 -5.67 21.42
C TYR A 696 25.17 -5.83 20.23
N ALA A 697 25.84 -4.74 19.84
CA ALA A 697 26.84 -4.76 18.77
C ALA A 697 28.00 -5.73 19.08
N GLN A 698 28.54 -5.68 20.30
CA GLN A 698 29.65 -6.55 20.69
C GLN A 698 29.26 -8.03 20.74
N ILE A 699 28.05 -8.36 21.23
CA ILE A 699 27.57 -9.74 21.30
C ILE A 699 27.42 -10.32 19.89
N ASN A 700 26.84 -9.55 18.95
CA ASN A 700 26.74 -9.97 17.55
C ASN A 700 28.10 -10.16 16.90
N ASN A 701 29.02 -9.19 17.04
CA ASN A 701 30.38 -9.29 16.49
C ASN A 701 31.09 -10.55 17.01
N TYR A 702 31.03 -10.79 18.32
CA TYR A 702 31.64 -11.97 18.95
C TYR A 702 31.10 -13.27 18.34
N ALA A 703 29.78 -13.37 18.16
CA ALA A 703 29.15 -14.55 17.58
C ALA A 703 29.57 -14.79 16.12
N VAL A 704 29.61 -13.73 15.31
CA VAL A 704 30.01 -13.79 13.90
C VAL A 704 31.48 -14.20 13.76
N GLU A 705 32.35 -13.64 14.58
CA GLU A 705 33.79 -13.92 14.55
C GLU A 705 34.10 -15.36 15.02
N HIS A 706 33.45 -15.84 16.08
CA HIS A 706 33.86 -17.08 16.75
C HIS A 706 33.07 -18.32 16.33
N TYR A 707 31.81 -18.15 15.91
CA TYR A 707 30.89 -19.29 15.75
C TYR A 707 30.22 -19.38 14.38
N ALA A 708 29.99 -18.25 13.69
CA ALA A 708 29.30 -18.25 12.40
C ALA A 708 30.14 -18.91 11.30
N LYS A 709 29.60 -19.95 10.67
CA LYS A 709 30.23 -20.68 9.55
C LYS A 709 29.60 -20.37 8.20
N GLY A 710 28.46 -19.69 8.20
CA GLY A 710 27.70 -19.33 7.02
C GLY A 710 28.42 -18.32 6.14
N GLU A 711 28.17 -18.42 4.85
CA GLU A 711 28.55 -17.40 3.87
C GLU A 711 27.71 -16.14 4.07
N HIS A 712 26.50 -16.29 4.62
CA HIS A 712 25.62 -15.20 5.02
C HIS A 712 25.41 -15.21 6.53
N VAL A 713 25.39 -14.02 7.11
CA VAL A 713 25.04 -13.77 8.50
C VAL A 713 23.65 -13.15 8.54
N LEU A 714 22.81 -13.63 9.46
CA LEU A 714 21.53 -13.03 9.76
C LEU A 714 21.49 -12.63 11.24
N LEU A 715 21.38 -11.34 11.50
CA LEU A 715 21.18 -10.82 12.86
C LEU A 715 19.69 -10.85 13.18
N LEU A 716 19.33 -11.42 14.32
CA LEU A 716 17.93 -11.60 14.71
C LEU A 716 17.74 -11.35 16.21
N ASN A 717 16.70 -10.60 16.56
CA ASN A 717 16.30 -10.48 17.96
C ASN A 717 15.59 -11.76 18.44
N ASN A 718 15.68 -12.04 19.74
CA ASN A 718 15.11 -13.24 20.35
C ASN A 718 13.59 -13.22 20.52
N ASP A 719 12.94 -12.10 20.19
CA ASP A 719 11.50 -11.84 20.29
C ASP A 719 10.84 -11.70 18.90
N ILE A 720 11.52 -12.22 17.86
CA ILE A 720 10.97 -12.37 16.52
C ILE A 720 10.17 -13.66 16.39
N GLU A 721 8.98 -13.58 15.79
CA GLU A 721 8.20 -14.72 15.34
C GLU A 721 8.11 -14.71 13.81
N VAL A 722 8.66 -15.74 13.17
CA VAL A 722 8.52 -15.94 11.72
C VAL A 722 7.07 -16.21 11.35
N ILE A 723 6.56 -15.60 10.28
CA ILE A 723 5.21 -15.90 9.78
C ILE A 723 5.18 -16.28 8.29
N THR A 724 6.19 -15.90 7.51
CA THR A 724 6.29 -16.27 6.08
C THR A 724 7.28 -17.43 5.86
N PRO A 725 6.89 -18.55 5.22
CA PRO A 725 7.76 -19.73 5.09
C PRO A 725 9.04 -19.55 4.25
N GLU A 726 9.00 -18.74 3.18
CA GLU A 726 10.14 -18.49 2.26
C GLU A 726 10.97 -17.26 2.67
N TRP A 727 10.94 -16.86 3.94
CA TRP A 727 11.56 -15.61 4.40
C TRP A 727 13.09 -15.59 4.24
N ILE A 728 13.78 -16.73 4.45
CA ILE A 728 15.24 -16.83 4.25
C ILE A 728 15.53 -16.68 2.77
N GLU A 729 14.80 -17.38 1.90
CA GLU A 729 14.94 -17.27 0.45
C GLU A 729 14.70 -15.84 -0.06
N ALA A 730 13.66 -15.17 0.44
CA ALA A 730 13.33 -13.79 0.07
C ALA A 730 14.41 -12.77 0.45
N MET A 731 15.20 -13.04 1.49
CA MET A 731 16.35 -12.21 1.86
C MET A 731 17.62 -12.65 1.12
N LEU A 732 17.83 -13.96 0.99
CA LEU A 732 19.02 -14.57 0.42
C LEU A 732 19.13 -14.37 -1.10
N GLU A 733 17.99 -14.34 -1.80
CA GLU A 733 17.94 -14.01 -3.23
C GLU A 733 18.56 -12.63 -3.51
N HIS A 734 18.54 -11.73 -2.52
CA HIS A 734 19.13 -10.40 -2.62
C HIS A 734 20.51 -10.28 -1.96
N SER A 735 20.75 -10.87 -0.79
CA SER A 735 22.03 -10.72 -0.07
C SER A 735 23.21 -11.40 -0.79
N GLN A 736 22.94 -12.33 -1.72
CA GLN A 736 23.97 -12.92 -2.60
C GLN A 736 24.45 -11.99 -3.72
N ARG A 737 23.75 -10.86 -3.94
CA ARG A 737 24.07 -9.92 -5.02
C ARG A 737 25.23 -9.04 -4.58
N LYS A 738 26.26 -8.96 -5.42
CA LYS A 738 27.54 -8.28 -5.09
C LYS A 738 27.38 -6.79 -4.79
N GLU A 739 26.35 -6.17 -5.32
CA GLU A 739 26.03 -4.76 -5.12
C GLU A 739 25.15 -4.50 -3.88
N ILE A 740 24.66 -5.54 -3.21
CA ILE A 740 23.77 -5.44 -2.05
C ILE A 740 24.55 -5.76 -0.76
N GLY A 741 24.38 -4.90 0.24
CA GLY A 741 24.99 -5.04 1.56
C GLY A 741 24.00 -5.64 2.57
N CYS A 742 23.19 -4.80 3.19
CA CYS A 742 22.18 -5.23 4.17
C CYS A 742 20.81 -5.45 3.52
N VAL A 743 20.16 -6.57 3.85
CA VAL A 743 18.78 -6.89 3.47
C VAL A 743 17.90 -6.94 4.71
N GLY A 744 16.84 -6.12 4.75
CA GLY A 744 15.89 -6.03 5.86
C GLY A 744 14.53 -6.67 5.55
N ALA A 745 13.94 -7.28 6.57
CA ALA A 745 12.59 -7.86 6.53
C ALA A 745 11.48 -6.82 6.79
N LYS A 746 10.22 -7.18 6.54
CA LYS A 746 9.04 -6.42 6.98
C LYS A 746 8.59 -6.95 8.35
N LEU A 747 8.60 -6.08 9.35
CA LEU A 747 8.26 -6.45 10.72
C LEU A 747 6.95 -5.80 11.13
N TYR A 748 6.11 -6.56 11.83
CA TYR A 748 4.87 -6.08 12.43
C TYR A 748 4.94 -6.11 13.95
N TYR A 749 4.23 -5.18 14.58
CA TYR A 749 3.82 -5.34 15.97
C TYR A 749 2.76 -6.45 16.09
N PRO A 750 2.57 -7.05 17.28
CA PRO A 750 1.56 -8.08 17.50
C PRO A 750 0.10 -7.65 17.24
N ASN A 751 -0.14 -6.36 17.04
CA ASN A 751 -1.45 -5.78 16.70
C ASN A 751 -1.65 -5.56 15.18
N ASP A 752 -0.88 -6.25 14.33
CA ASP A 752 -0.93 -6.15 12.86
C ASP A 752 -0.69 -4.73 12.32
N THR A 753 0.15 -3.96 13.00
CA THR A 753 0.67 -2.69 12.48
C THR A 753 2.14 -2.79 12.13
N VAL A 754 2.58 -2.05 11.11
CA VAL A 754 3.96 -2.02 10.64
C VAL A 754 4.87 -1.47 11.74
N GLN A 755 5.91 -2.22 12.06
CA GLN A 755 6.99 -1.84 12.96
C GLN A 755 8.23 -1.42 12.18
N HIS A 756 8.54 -2.13 11.09
CA HIS A 756 9.67 -1.82 10.22
C HIS A 756 9.36 -2.14 8.77
N ALA A 757 9.64 -1.16 7.91
CA ALA A 757 9.70 -1.29 6.46
C ALA A 757 10.91 -0.52 5.92
N GLY A 758 12.05 -0.66 6.61
CA GLY A 758 13.25 0.17 6.46
C GLY A 758 13.30 1.42 7.34
N ILE A 759 14.45 2.09 7.32
CA ILE A 759 14.76 3.25 8.15
C ILE A 759 15.14 4.44 7.24
N ILE A 760 14.57 5.60 7.56
CA ILE A 760 14.77 6.88 6.90
C ILE A 760 15.61 7.78 7.80
N MET A 761 16.69 8.35 7.25
CA MET A 761 17.55 9.32 7.93
C MET A 761 16.87 10.69 8.03
N GLY A 762 17.11 11.40 9.12
CA GLY A 762 16.50 12.70 9.43
C GLY A 762 15.09 12.64 10.01
N LEU A 763 14.39 11.50 9.87
CA LEU A 763 13.08 11.28 10.47
C LEU A 763 13.16 11.33 12.00
N GLY A 764 12.31 12.13 12.65
CA GLY A 764 12.41 12.42 14.09
C GLY A 764 13.69 13.18 14.48
N GLY A 765 14.40 13.76 13.51
CA GLY A 765 15.66 14.49 13.67
C GLY A 765 16.92 13.63 13.56
N TYR A 766 16.82 12.30 13.47
CA TYR A 766 17.98 11.40 13.41
C TYR A 766 17.75 10.23 12.45
N ALA A 767 16.91 9.28 12.84
CA ALA A 767 16.53 8.14 12.02
C ALA A 767 15.23 7.55 12.56
N GLY A 768 14.33 7.11 11.69
CA GLY A 768 13.03 6.57 12.06
C GLY A 768 12.54 5.48 11.12
N HIS A 769 11.61 4.66 11.60
CA HIS A 769 11.08 3.54 10.81
C HIS A 769 10.03 4.03 9.82
N SER A 770 10.18 3.64 8.57
CA SER A 770 9.25 3.93 7.48
C SER A 770 7.86 3.33 7.77
N HIS A 771 6.79 4.12 7.60
CA HIS A 771 5.38 3.69 7.69
C HIS A 771 4.95 3.09 9.03
N LYS A 772 5.67 3.39 10.11
CA LYS A 772 5.38 2.85 11.44
C LYS A 772 3.91 3.08 11.83
N MET A 773 3.31 2.10 12.49
CA MET A 773 1.90 2.05 12.88
C MET A 773 0.89 1.93 11.73
N SER A 774 1.31 1.90 10.46
CA SER A 774 0.40 1.61 9.36
C SER A 774 -0.22 0.21 9.50
N PRO A 775 -1.49 -0.01 9.11
CA PRO A 775 -2.05 -1.35 9.08
C PRO A 775 -1.23 -2.28 8.18
N ARG A 776 -1.21 -3.58 8.51
CA ARG A 776 -0.50 -4.62 7.74
C ARG A 776 -0.82 -4.62 6.24
N GLU A 777 -2.11 -4.46 5.90
CA GLU A 777 -2.63 -4.43 4.52
C GLU A 777 -2.41 -3.10 3.79
N SER A 778 -1.77 -2.13 4.44
CA SER A 778 -1.53 -0.82 3.85
C SER A 778 -0.62 -0.94 2.62
N GLN A 779 -0.98 -0.20 1.57
CA GLN A 779 -0.09 0.02 0.42
C GLN A 779 1.10 0.90 0.83
N GLY A 780 0.90 1.78 1.82
CA GLY A 780 1.82 2.86 2.12
C GLY A 780 1.87 3.91 1.01
N TYR A 781 2.86 4.78 1.08
CA TYR A 781 3.12 5.81 0.09
C TYR A 781 3.48 5.18 -1.25
N PHE A 782 2.64 5.36 -2.28
CA PHE A 782 2.85 4.80 -3.63
C PHE A 782 3.27 3.32 -3.63
N ASN A 783 2.57 2.50 -2.84
CA ASN A 783 2.82 1.07 -2.69
C ASN A 783 4.22 0.68 -2.15
N ARG A 784 4.94 1.61 -1.52
CA ARG A 784 6.27 1.34 -0.93
C ARG A 784 6.27 0.29 0.18
N LEU A 785 5.14 -0.06 0.79
CA LEU A 785 5.11 -1.15 1.79
C LEU A 785 5.13 -2.55 1.18
N ASN A 786 4.92 -2.68 -0.13
CA ASN A 786 4.79 -3.96 -0.83
C ASN A 786 5.73 -4.10 -2.03
N THR A 787 6.75 -3.25 -2.12
CA THR A 787 7.77 -3.25 -3.17
C THR A 787 9.17 -3.44 -2.60
N ILE A 788 10.01 -4.15 -3.35
CA ILE A 788 11.44 -4.24 -3.05
C ILE A 788 12.06 -2.89 -3.39
N GLN A 789 12.86 -2.34 -2.49
CA GLN A 789 13.44 -1.01 -2.70
C GLN A 789 14.75 -0.83 -1.95
N ASN A 790 15.58 0.08 -2.46
CA ASN A 790 16.74 0.55 -1.73
C ASN A 790 16.33 1.55 -0.64
N LEU A 791 16.97 1.45 0.53
CA LEU A 791 16.80 2.33 1.68
C LEU A 791 18.17 2.60 2.31
N SER A 792 18.29 3.66 3.10
CA SER A 792 19.58 4.03 3.72
C SER A 792 19.97 3.04 4.82
N ALA A 793 19.00 2.56 5.59
CA ALA A 793 19.21 1.56 6.63
C ALA A 793 18.02 0.60 6.81
N VAL A 794 18.33 -0.56 7.40
CA VAL A 794 17.36 -1.57 7.84
C VAL A 794 17.69 -1.98 9.28
N THR A 795 16.72 -2.54 10.01
CA THR A 795 16.94 -2.85 11.43
C THR A 795 17.62 -4.20 11.64
N ALA A 796 18.52 -4.29 12.62
CA ALA A 796 19.13 -5.55 13.02
C ALA A 796 18.18 -6.48 13.82
N ALA A 797 16.94 -6.07 14.06
CA ALA A 797 15.93 -7.01 14.57
C ALA A 797 15.71 -8.18 13.59
N CYS A 798 15.89 -7.96 12.29
CA CYS A 798 16.09 -8.99 11.27
C CYS A 798 16.84 -8.40 10.06
N LEU A 799 18.15 -8.66 9.97
CA LEU A 799 19.05 -8.15 8.93
C LEU A 799 19.94 -9.27 8.40
N MET A 800 19.93 -9.50 7.07
CA MET A 800 20.83 -10.44 6.40
C MET A 800 21.91 -9.71 5.60
N ILE A 801 23.14 -10.23 5.63
CA ILE A 801 24.30 -9.69 4.91
C ILE A 801 25.28 -10.81 4.56
N GLU A 802 26.02 -10.69 3.46
CA GLU A 802 27.15 -11.57 3.18
C GLU A 802 28.24 -11.37 4.24
N LYS A 803 28.77 -12.47 4.80
CA LYS A 803 29.74 -12.42 5.90
C LYS A 803 31.01 -11.64 5.52
N SER A 804 31.45 -11.75 4.27
CA SER A 804 32.61 -11.03 3.75
C SER A 804 32.44 -9.51 3.85
N ILE A 805 31.23 -8.98 3.59
CA ILE A 805 30.91 -7.55 3.71
C ILE A 805 30.86 -7.14 5.18
N TYR A 806 30.27 -7.97 6.04
CA TYR A 806 30.25 -7.74 7.49
C TYR A 806 31.68 -7.58 8.05
N GLU A 807 32.59 -8.45 7.63
CA GLU A 807 34.01 -8.40 7.99
C GLU A 807 34.72 -7.19 7.36
N GLU A 808 34.42 -6.83 6.11
CA GLU A 808 35.01 -5.67 5.43
C GLU A 808 34.75 -4.35 6.16
N VAL A 809 33.56 -4.18 6.74
CA VAL A 809 33.21 -3.00 7.53
C VAL A 809 33.59 -3.14 9.02
N ASN A 810 34.27 -4.20 9.42
CA ASN A 810 34.65 -4.52 10.81
C ASN A 810 33.44 -4.69 11.76
N GLY A 811 32.34 -5.27 11.26
CA GLY A 811 31.12 -5.50 12.02
C GLY A 811 30.45 -4.23 12.54
N MET A 812 29.65 -4.38 13.59
CA MET A 812 28.97 -3.29 14.28
C MET A 812 29.92 -2.51 15.19
N ASP A 813 29.76 -1.20 15.31
CA ASP A 813 30.61 -0.38 16.20
C ASP A 813 30.13 -0.48 17.66
N ALA A 814 30.73 -1.42 18.38
CA ALA A 814 30.48 -1.70 19.78
C ALA A 814 30.97 -0.61 20.75
N GLU A 815 31.82 0.32 20.32
CA GLU A 815 32.35 1.37 21.19
C GLU A 815 31.39 2.56 21.27
N ASN A 816 30.85 2.96 20.12
CA ASN A 816 30.01 4.15 19.99
C ASN A 816 28.51 3.84 19.96
N PHE A 817 28.11 2.64 19.53
CA PHE A 817 26.71 2.24 19.36
C PHE A 817 26.44 0.89 20.05
N LYS A 818 26.34 0.91 21.38
CA LYS A 818 26.16 -0.31 22.17
C LYS A 818 24.75 -0.89 22.02
N VAL A 819 23.74 -0.02 21.99
CA VAL A 819 22.33 -0.44 22.08
C VAL A 819 21.46 0.22 21.00
N ALA A 820 21.49 1.54 20.86
CA ALA A 820 20.70 2.24 19.84
C ALA A 820 21.55 2.61 18.62
N TYR A 821 20.90 2.71 17.45
CA TYR A 821 21.50 3.12 16.17
C TYR A 821 22.68 2.27 15.69
N ASN A 822 22.95 1.11 16.31
CA ASN A 822 24.03 0.20 15.89
C ASN A 822 23.79 -0.34 14.48
N ASP A 823 22.54 -0.62 14.14
CA ASP A 823 22.09 -1.08 12.84
C ASP A 823 22.10 0.04 11.81
N VAL A 824 21.69 1.26 12.20
CA VAL A 824 21.74 2.46 11.36
C VAL A 824 23.18 2.81 10.98
N ASP A 825 24.07 2.97 11.96
CA ASP A 825 25.51 3.20 11.71
C ASP A 825 26.10 2.10 10.82
N PHE A 826 25.80 0.84 11.13
CA PHE A 826 26.31 -0.29 10.37
C PHE A 826 25.87 -0.24 8.90
N CYS A 827 24.57 -0.04 8.64
CA CYS A 827 24.03 0.09 7.29
C CYS A 827 24.64 1.27 6.53
N LEU A 828 24.84 2.42 7.18
CA LEU A 828 25.44 3.60 6.56
C LEU A 828 26.91 3.37 6.21
N ARG A 829 27.68 2.70 7.07
CA ARG A 829 29.08 2.32 6.76
C ARG A 829 29.16 1.32 5.61
N VAL A 830 28.22 0.37 5.53
CA VAL A 830 28.09 -0.54 4.38
C VAL A 830 27.78 0.25 3.11
N MET A 831 26.90 1.25 3.18
CA MET A 831 26.61 2.12 2.04
C MET A 831 27.80 3.00 1.62
N GLU A 832 28.57 3.52 2.57
CA GLU A 832 29.81 4.28 2.33
C GLU A 832 30.89 3.47 1.61
N LYS A 833 30.83 2.13 1.68
CA LYS A 833 31.68 1.21 0.89
C LYS A 833 31.21 1.00 -0.56
N GLY A 834 30.06 1.55 -0.94
CA GLY A 834 29.50 1.45 -2.28
C GLY A 834 28.46 0.33 -2.45
N TYR A 835 28.09 -0.37 -1.39
CA TYR A 835 26.97 -1.31 -1.39
C TYR A 835 25.63 -0.57 -1.27
N ARG A 836 24.53 -1.20 -1.67
CA ARG A 836 23.18 -0.70 -1.41
C ARG A 836 22.49 -1.54 -0.35
N ASN A 837 21.79 -0.90 0.58
CA ASN A 837 20.89 -1.60 1.48
C ASN A 837 19.51 -1.74 0.83
N LEU A 838 18.78 -2.79 1.21
CA LEU A 838 17.57 -3.22 0.53
C LEU A 838 16.53 -3.68 1.55
N PHE A 839 15.29 -3.27 1.35
CA PHE A 839 14.13 -3.78 2.06
C PHE A 839 13.35 -4.74 1.15
N THR A 840 12.97 -5.90 1.69
CA THR A 840 12.09 -6.85 1.01
C THR A 840 10.77 -7.02 1.80
N PRO A 841 9.60 -6.81 1.17
CA PRO A 841 8.31 -7.01 1.82
C PRO A 841 7.93 -8.50 1.92
N TYR A 842 8.74 -9.40 1.34
CA TYR A 842 8.44 -10.83 1.21
C TYR A 842 9.06 -11.70 2.31
N ALA A 843 9.78 -11.09 3.25
CA ALA A 843 10.18 -11.71 4.51
C ALA A 843 9.38 -11.02 5.64
N GLU A 844 8.31 -11.65 6.10
CA GLU A 844 7.43 -11.07 7.12
C GLU A 844 7.51 -11.81 8.46
N MET A 845 7.52 -11.04 9.55
CA MET A 845 7.62 -11.51 10.93
C MET A 845 6.85 -10.59 11.89
N TYR A 846 6.45 -11.12 13.05
CA TYR A 846 6.11 -10.28 14.20
C TYR A 846 7.36 -10.01 15.03
N HIS A 847 7.48 -8.78 15.52
CA HIS A 847 8.47 -8.37 16.50
C HIS A 847 7.73 -7.98 17.78
N HIS A 848 7.85 -8.79 18.83
CA HIS A 848 7.20 -8.57 20.13
C HIS A 848 7.95 -7.53 20.98
N GLU A 849 8.35 -6.44 20.32
CA GLU A 849 9.39 -5.46 20.70
C GLU A 849 9.43 -5.07 22.19
N SER A 850 10.65 -4.94 22.72
CA SER A 850 10.96 -4.35 24.04
C SER A 850 10.43 -5.11 25.27
N VAL A 851 9.95 -6.35 25.10
CA VAL A 851 9.51 -7.21 26.23
C VAL A 851 10.67 -7.65 27.12
N SER A 852 11.87 -7.86 26.56
CA SER A 852 13.08 -8.25 27.32
C SER A 852 13.90 -7.05 27.83
N ARG A 853 13.98 -5.96 27.04
CA ARG A 853 14.86 -4.79 27.30
C ARG A 853 14.20 -3.67 28.14
N GLY A 854 12.88 -3.50 28.02
CA GLY A 854 12.13 -2.35 28.55
C GLY A 854 12.46 -1.02 27.84
N TYR A 855 11.71 0.03 28.19
CA TYR A 855 11.84 1.38 27.58
C TYR A 855 13.07 2.18 28.08
N GLU A 856 13.44 3.21 27.33
CA GLU A 856 14.54 4.15 27.65
C GLU A 856 14.14 5.17 28.74
N THR A 857 13.86 4.68 29.95
CA THR A 857 13.23 5.49 31.02
C THR A 857 14.15 5.84 32.18
N THR A 858 15.34 5.23 32.29
CA THR A 858 16.29 5.55 33.38
C THR A 858 17.28 6.64 32.95
N PRO A 859 17.80 7.47 33.88
CA PRO A 859 18.78 8.52 33.55
C PRO A 859 20.03 8.00 32.82
N GLU A 860 20.52 6.83 33.19
CA GLU A 860 21.70 6.20 32.57
C GLU A 860 21.41 5.76 31.13
N LYS A 861 20.21 5.19 30.90
CA LYS A 861 19.72 4.78 29.58
C LYS A 861 19.55 5.97 28.64
N ILE A 862 18.93 7.05 29.14
CA ILE A 862 18.78 8.32 28.40
C ILE A 862 20.14 8.92 28.07
N ALA A 863 21.06 9.01 29.06
CA ALA A 863 22.40 9.56 28.83
C ALA A 863 23.21 8.74 27.81
N ARG A 864 23.11 7.41 27.84
CA ARG A 864 23.69 6.53 26.80
C ARG A 864 23.07 6.82 25.44
N PHE A 865 21.74 6.87 25.35
CA PHE A 865 21.02 7.11 24.10
C PHE A 865 21.39 8.47 23.48
N ASP A 866 21.51 9.51 24.28
CA ASP A 866 21.92 10.84 23.82
C ASP A 866 23.38 10.83 23.31
N LYS A 867 24.29 10.10 23.97
CA LYS A 867 25.66 9.91 23.47
C LYS A 867 25.69 9.16 22.14
N GLU A 868 24.88 8.11 21.98
CA GLU A 868 24.75 7.34 20.73
C GLU A 868 24.17 8.23 19.61
N LYS A 869 23.18 9.09 19.89
CA LYS A 869 22.68 10.10 18.94
C LYS A 869 23.76 11.08 18.49
N GLU A 870 24.53 11.63 19.44
CA GLU A 870 25.61 12.55 19.12
C GLU A 870 26.69 11.88 18.26
N ALA A 871 27.01 10.61 18.53
CA ALA A 871 27.93 9.83 17.73
C ALA A 871 27.40 9.63 16.29
N LEU A 872 26.11 9.29 16.15
CA LEU A 872 25.46 9.14 14.84
C LEU A 872 25.52 10.45 14.05
N TYR A 873 25.10 11.56 14.67
CA TYR A 873 25.13 12.88 14.05
C TYR A 873 26.54 13.28 13.64
N LYS A 874 27.54 13.03 14.48
CA LYS A 874 28.93 13.40 14.19
C LYS A 874 29.51 12.60 13.03
N ARG A 875 29.24 11.29 12.97
CA ARG A 875 29.79 10.39 11.94
C ARG A 875 29.08 10.57 10.60
N HIS A 876 27.75 10.52 10.61
CA HIS A 876 26.93 10.55 9.40
C HIS A 876 26.23 11.91 9.21
N LYS A 877 26.95 12.99 9.56
CA LYS A 877 26.45 14.35 9.45
C LYS A 877 25.98 14.69 8.03
N ALA A 878 26.71 14.21 7.03
CA ALA A 878 26.46 14.54 5.62
C ALA A 878 25.07 14.09 5.15
N ILE A 879 24.66 12.85 5.44
CA ILE A 879 23.33 12.35 5.03
C ILE A 879 22.20 13.04 5.81
N LEU A 880 22.43 13.41 7.07
CA LEU A 880 21.45 14.16 7.87
C LEU A 880 21.27 15.60 7.39
N GLU A 881 22.32 16.24 6.87
CA GLU A 881 22.26 17.61 6.36
C GLU A 881 21.83 17.68 4.89
N ASN A 882 22.25 16.73 4.06
CA ASN A 882 21.92 16.71 2.63
C ASN A 882 20.55 16.08 2.34
N GLY A 883 20.03 15.25 3.27
CA GLY A 883 18.82 14.46 3.08
C GLY A 883 19.12 12.99 2.78
N ASP A 884 18.17 12.12 3.13
CA ASP A 884 18.22 10.70 2.80
C ASP A 884 17.91 10.52 1.30
N PRO A 885 18.78 9.89 0.50
CA PRO A 885 18.55 9.73 -0.95
C PRO A 885 17.28 8.94 -1.26
N TYR A 886 16.80 8.08 -0.35
CA TYR A 886 15.60 7.28 -0.56
C TYR A 886 14.33 7.90 0.05
N TYR A 887 14.42 9.17 0.49
CA TYR A 887 13.31 9.95 1.03
C TYR A 887 13.29 11.38 0.46
N ASN A 888 12.20 11.73 -0.21
CA ASN A 888 12.09 13.02 -0.87
C ASN A 888 12.05 14.17 0.17
N PRO A 889 12.79 15.28 -0.03
CA PRO A 889 12.83 16.40 0.91
C PRO A 889 11.49 17.13 1.07
N ASN A 890 10.54 16.96 0.15
CA ASN A 890 9.19 17.54 0.24
C ASN A 890 8.25 16.73 1.15
N LEU A 891 8.72 15.62 1.73
CA LEU A 891 7.99 14.81 2.70
C LEU A 891 8.38 15.20 4.13
N THR A 892 7.45 15.04 5.07
CA THR A 892 7.68 15.43 6.47
C THR A 892 8.76 14.57 7.11
N HIS A 893 9.64 15.19 7.89
CA HIS A 893 10.58 14.47 8.76
C HIS A 893 10.07 14.36 10.20
N SER A 894 8.85 14.84 10.47
CA SER A 894 8.25 14.85 11.81
C SER A 894 7.38 13.63 12.10
N LYS A 895 6.87 12.96 11.06
CA LYS A 895 5.96 11.82 11.16
C LYS A 895 6.40 10.70 10.23
N GLU A 896 6.15 9.46 10.65
CA GLU A 896 6.54 8.24 9.94
C GLU A 896 5.57 7.84 8.81
N ASP A 897 4.69 8.76 8.37
CA ASP A 897 3.52 8.49 7.52
C ASP A 897 3.65 8.99 6.07
N PHE A 898 4.81 9.54 5.68
CA PHE A 898 5.05 10.10 4.34
C PHE A 898 4.07 11.24 3.97
N SER A 899 3.52 11.94 4.97
CA SER A 899 2.73 13.14 4.69
C SER A 899 3.63 14.27 4.13
N ILE A 900 3.02 15.17 3.34
CA ILE A 900 3.72 16.29 2.72
C ILE A 900 4.29 17.22 3.80
N CYS A 901 5.52 17.69 3.61
CA CYS A 901 6.10 18.74 4.44
C CYS A 901 5.35 20.05 4.17
N LEU A 902 4.66 20.57 5.19
CA LEU A 902 3.89 21.81 5.09
C LEU A 902 4.68 23.07 5.47
N ASP A 903 5.99 22.94 5.71
CA ASP A 903 6.84 23.98 6.31
C ASP A 903 7.83 24.63 5.34
#